data_AF-A0A8K0RCD6-F1
#
_entry.id   AF-A0A8K0RCD6-F1
#
_cell.length_a   1.000
_cell.length_b   1.000
_cell.length_c   1.000
_cell.angle_alpha   90.00
_cell.angle_beta   90.00
_cell.angle_gamma   90.00
#
_symmetry.space_group_name_H-M   'P 1'
#
loop_
_entity.id
_entity.type
_entity.pdbx_description
1 polymer ?
#
loop_
_entity_poly.entity_id
_entity_poly.type
_entity_poly.pdbx_seq_one_letter_code
_entity_poly.pdbx_strand_id
1 'polypeptide(L)'
;MKYLTLTASILSLAVANAQKVSTDGSCGSTGSVTCKGSSFGDCCSQYGWCGSSTAHCGMGCQSAWGTCSGSNPVSSTKRTSSTLVVQTSTRSLTPVAGTSTRASPPAASPTKKVSTDATCGGTNGFTCLGTSFGNCCSASGWCGSTTAYCGSGCQSGFGNCGSNNGASSSVKPSSTLKISSSVRASSATPSSSGSQSALQCLNDKNVPYKMTSDAEYTDLIKPYNTRLPFKPAVVVIPTTNQHVQDAVVCAAQSGLKVQAKSGGHSYASFGLGGKDGSMNINLQSLQTIQLDQSSGIVTVGGGVRLGNLADGIWSQGQRALSHGTCPGVGIGGHFTHGGYSHTSRNYGLAMDQIVGADVVLANGTLIKASSTAYPDIFWAVRGAAESFGIVTTFYLQTSPAPSSVTYFQFDINGVFNSKATFTNTFLHLQDVAKNASVVDNKVSFGIYLDGYGTYSLSGAYFGSVADFNSKVKPELLRTLPSSTPTVTSLSWYDFLVKVSGESTLKTSVTGYDLHDEFFAKSVTVPESDGLTATTMNALYDYLNTAGDVEYFIIINLYGGPGSKINSKDSSFAAYNDRDSLWVLQNYGYTANSVDFINGINNAITKAQPQTTFGAYLNYVDPTLDAATAHKVYYGDAIYARLAALKKQVDPQSVFWNPQAIGA
;
A
#
# COMPACT_ATOMS: atom_id res chain seq x y z
N MET A 1 9.27 -69.05 -28.16
CA MET A 1 8.40 -68.54 -29.25
C MET A 1 8.47 -67.02 -29.17
N LYS A 2 9.19 -66.39 -30.11
CA LYS A 2 8.68 -65.68 -31.30
C LYS A 2 8.17 -64.26 -31.01
N TYR A 3 8.96 -63.29 -31.49
CA TYR A 3 8.66 -61.87 -31.65
C TYR A 3 7.36 -61.60 -32.44
N LEU A 4 6.69 -60.48 -32.19
CA LEU A 4 6.67 -59.35 -33.15
C LEU A 4 6.10 -58.04 -32.57
N THR A 5 6.63 -56.93 -33.09
CA THR A 5 6.15 -55.55 -32.95
C THR A 5 5.07 -55.20 -33.98
N LEU A 6 4.25 -54.17 -33.70
CA LEU A 6 4.24 -52.85 -34.40
C LEU A 6 2.83 -52.25 -34.69
N THR A 7 2.79 -50.91 -34.61
CA THR A 7 1.91 -49.94 -35.30
C THR A 7 0.47 -49.70 -34.84
N ALA A 8 0.11 -48.41 -34.88
CA ALA A 8 -1.16 -47.84 -34.48
C ALA A 8 -2.09 -47.58 -35.69
N SER A 9 -3.37 -47.36 -35.40
CA SER A 9 -4.30 -46.66 -36.29
C SER A 9 -5.12 -45.66 -35.48
N ILE A 10 -5.02 -44.38 -35.82
CA ILE A 10 -5.80 -43.30 -35.21
C ILE A 10 -7.12 -43.17 -35.99
N LEU A 11 -8.25 -43.43 -35.34
CA LEU A 11 -9.55 -42.91 -35.79
C LEU A 11 -9.99 -41.79 -34.83
N SER A 12 -9.91 -40.55 -35.31
CA SER A 12 -10.41 -39.39 -34.57
C SER A 12 -11.94 -39.35 -34.59
N LEU A 13 -12.57 -39.86 -33.54
CA LEU A 13 -13.96 -39.54 -33.23
C LEU A 13 -14.00 -38.11 -32.64
N ALA A 14 -14.52 -37.18 -33.43
CA ALA A 14 -14.73 -35.80 -32.99
C ALA A 14 -15.87 -35.75 -31.94
N VAL A 15 -15.50 -35.76 -30.66
CA VAL A 15 -16.43 -35.45 -29.57
C VAL A 15 -16.71 -33.95 -29.61
N ALA A 16 -17.95 -33.58 -29.93
CA ALA A 16 -18.39 -32.19 -29.83
C ALA A 16 -18.41 -31.77 -28.34
N ASN A 17 -17.40 -31.01 -27.91
CA ASN A 17 -17.33 -30.49 -26.54
C ASN A 17 -18.50 -29.54 -26.27
N ALA A 18 -19.42 -29.95 -25.39
CA ALA A 18 -20.44 -29.06 -24.86
C ALA A 18 -19.77 -27.99 -23.96
N GLN A 19 -19.86 -26.72 -24.37
CA GLN A 19 -19.32 -25.59 -23.62
C GLN A 19 -20.17 -25.34 -22.37
N LYS A 20 -19.54 -25.01 -21.24
CA LYS A 20 -20.26 -24.68 -19.99
C LYS A 20 -20.78 -23.24 -20.05
N VAL A 21 -22.03 -23.01 -19.67
CA VAL A 21 -22.57 -21.63 -19.60
C VAL A 21 -21.94 -20.88 -18.44
N SER A 22 -21.55 -19.62 -18.66
CA SER A 22 -20.92 -18.77 -17.65
C SER A 22 -21.85 -18.48 -16.47
N THR A 23 -21.34 -18.69 -15.26
CA THR A 23 -22.03 -18.44 -13.98
C THR A 23 -21.39 -17.32 -13.15
N ASP A 24 -20.18 -16.87 -13.52
CA ASP A 24 -19.41 -15.81 -12.87
C ASP A 24 -19.13 -14.61 -13.79
N GLY A 25 -19.59 -14.67 -15.03
CA GLY A 25 -19.39 -13.64 -16.05
C GLY A 25 -18.15 -13.84 -16.93
N SER A 26 -17.30 -14.83 -16.64
CA SER A 26 -16.11 -15.15 -17.44
C SER A 26 -16.42 -16.01 -18.67
N CYS A 27 -15.61 -15.91 -19.73
CA CYS A 27 -15.75 -16.72 -20.95
C CYS A 27 -14.43 -16.89 -21.71
N GLY A 28 -14.35 -17.95 -22.52
CA GLY A 28 -13.20 -18.19 -23.40
C GLY A 28 -12.68 -19.63 -23.36
N SER A 29 -11.52 -19.83 -24.00
CA SER A 29 -10.83 -21.11 -24.08
C SER A 29 -10.38 -21.65 -22.72
N THR A 30 -9.96 -20.76 -21.81
CA THR A 30 -9.64 -21.09 -20.42
C THR A 30 -10.91 -21.56 -19.70
N GLY A 31 -11.05 -22.88 -19.53
CA GLY A 31 -12.22 -23.52 -18.92
C GLY A 31 -13.34 -23.90 -19.90
N SER A 32 -13.25 -23.51 -21.18
CA SER A 32 -14.26 -23.76 -22.22
C SER A 32 -15.67 -23.27 -21.84
N VAL A 33 -15.75 -21.99 -21.44
CA VAL A 33 -16.94 -21.34 -20.90
C VAL A 33 -17.56 -20.39 -21.94
N THR A 34 -18.88 -20.48 -22.13
CA THR A 34 -19.66 -19.71 -23.11
C THR A 34 -20.63 -18.76 -22.44
N CYS A 35 -20.81 -17.58 -23.03
CA CYS A 35 -21.79 -16.58 -22.59
C CYS A 35 -23.20 -16.88 -23.07
N LYS A 36 -23.37 -17.75 -24.07
CA LYS A 36 -24.68 -18.04 -24.67
C LYS A 36 -25.63 -18.68 -23.65
N GLY A 37 -26.69 -17.97 -23.28
CA GLY A 37 -27.61 -18.34 -22.20
C GLY A 37 -27.18 -17.92 -20.79
N SER A 38 -26.13 -17.10 -20.65
CA SER A 38 -25.67 -16.57 -19.36
C SER A 38 -26.50 -15.36 -18.92
N SER A 39 -26.71 -15.22 -17.61
CA SER A 39 -27.42 -14.09 -16.99
C SER A 39 -26.72 -12.73 -17.18
N PHE A 40 -25.44 -12.73 -17.52
CA PHE A 40 -24.66 -11.51 -17.78
C PHE A 40 -24.85 -10.97 -19.21
N GLY A 41 -25.31 -11.81 -20.14
CA GLY A 41 -25.51 -11.48 -21.55
C GLY A 41 -24.79 -12.44 -22.50
N ASP A 42 -25.31 -12.57 -23.72
CA ASP A 42 -24.92 -13.64 -24.66
C ASP A 42 -23.54 -13.47 -25.31
N CYS A 43 -22.92 -12.27 -25.27
CA CYS A 43 -21.66 -12.02 -25.97
C CYS A 43 -20.43 -12.14 -25.06
N CYS A 44 -19.47 -12.95 -25.50
CA CYS A 44 -18.11 -12.97 -24.96
C CYS A 44 -17.26 -11.87 -25.61
N SER A 45 -16.88 -10.85 -24.85
CA SER A 45 -15.96 -9.80 -25.30
C SER A 45 -14.55 -10.34 -25.57
N GLN A 46 -13.74 -9.60 -26.34
CA GLN A 46 -12.32 -9.94 -26.56
C GLN A 46 -11.47 -10.04 -25.27
N TYR A 47 -11.98 -9.52 -24.15
CA TYR A 47 -11.33 -9.55 -22.84
C TYR A 47 -11.77 -10.72 -21.93
N GLY A 48 -12.60 -11.63 -22.44
CA GLY A 48 -13.03 -12.84 -21.71
C GLY A 48 -14.20 -12.62 -20.73
N TRP A 49 -15.05 -11.62 -20.99
CA TRP A 49 -16.21 -11.30 -20.16
C TRP A 49 -17.53 -11.29 -20.94
N CYS A 50 -18.59 -11.80 -20.30
CA CYS A 50 -19.95 -11.87 -20.82
C CYS A 50 -20.72 -10.55 -20.64
N GLY A 51 -21.43 -10.14 -21.69
CA GLY A 51 -22.27 -8.95 -21.66
C GLY A 51 -23.18 -8.81 -22.88
N SER A 52 -24.12 -7.86 -22.82
CA SER A 52 -25.04 -7.51 -23.94
C SER A 52 -24.85 -6.08 -24.47
N SER A 53 -23.92 -5.29 -23.90
CA SER A 53 -23.73 -3.89 -24.29
C SER A 53 -22.80 -3.72 -25.50
N THR A 54 -22.79 -2.52 -26.09
CA THR A 54 -21.84 -2.13 -27.16
C THR A 54 -20.37 -2.23 -26.73
N ALA A 55 -20.04 -2.18 -25.43
CA ALA A 55 -18.68 -2.45 -24.96
C ALA A 55 -18.25 -3.92 -25.16
N HIS A 56 -19.21 -4.85 -25.17
CA HIS A 56 -18.97 -6.28 -25.37
C HIS A 56 -19.13 -6.68 -26.84
N CYS A 57 -20.18 -6.20 -27.50
CA CYS A 57 -20.49 -6.53 -28.90
C CYS A 57 -19.77 -5.64 -29.94
N GLY A 58 -19.46 -4.38 -29.61
CA GLY A 58 -19.00 -3.38 -30.58
C GLY A 58 -17.53 -3.50 -30.98
N MET A 59 -16.67 -4.01 -30.10
CA MET A 59 -15.26 -4.32 -30.41
C MET A 59 -15.06 -5.71 -31.04
N GLY A 60 -16.15 -6.44 -31.31
CA GLY A 60 -16.12 -7.81 -31.82
C GLY A 60 -16.36 -8.85 -30.72
N CYS A 61 -17.37 -9.67 -30.93
CA CYS A 61 -17.69 -10.78 -30.07
C CYS A 61 -16.87 -12.02 -30.44
N GLN A 62 -16.33 -12.74 -29.45
CA GLN A 62 -15.72 -14.04 -29.67
C GLN A 62 -16.80 -15.05 -30.06
N SER A 63 -17.02 -15.26 -31.35
CA SER A 63 -18.09 -16.11 -31.90
C SER A 63 -18.02 -17.59 -31.47
N ALA A 64 -16.84 -18.05 -31.02
CA ALA A 64 -16.65 -19.35 -30.42
C ALA A 64 -17.25 -19.47 -29.00
N TRP A 65 -17.51 -18.36 -28.30
CA TRP A 65 -17.88 -18.31 -26.87
C TRP A 65 -19.08 -17.39 -26.59
N GLY A 66 -19.74 -16.85 -27.60
CA GLY A 66 -20.91 -15.98 -27.43
C GLY A 66 -21.49 -15.48 -28.75
N THR A 67 -22.64 -14.80 -28.68
CA THR A 67 -23.38 -14.27 -29.83
C THR A 67 -23.91 -12.86 -29.56
N CYS A 68 -23.86 -11.98 -30.55
CA CYS A 68 -24.48 -10.65 -30.48
C CYS A 68 -25.86 -10.61 -31.13
N SER A 69 -26.88 -10.57 -30.28
CA SER A 69 -28.28 -10.32 -30.65
C SER A 69 -28.49 -8.81 -30.78
N GLY A 70 -28.31 -8.24 -31.98
CA GLY A 70 -28.40 -6.79 -32.16
C GLY A 70 -29.84 -6.26 -32.17
N SER A 71 -30.23 -5.50 -31.14
CA SER A 71 -31.36 -4.55 -31.21
C SER A 71 -31.22 -3.38 -30.22
N ASN A 72 -31.30 -2.15 -30.74
CA ASN A 72 -31.42 -0.94 -29.92
C ASN A 72 -32.83 -0.85 -29.30
N PRO A 73 -32.97 -0.51 -28.02
CA PRO A 73 -34.27 -0.13 -27.46
C PRO A 73 -34.51 1.38 -27.67
N VAL A 74 -35.42 1.73 -28.58
CA VAL A 74 -36.07 3.05 -28.58
C VAL A 74 -37.56 2.86 -28.28
N SER A 75 -38.05 3.67 -27.34
CA SER A 75 -39.42 3.66 -26.83
C SER A 75 -40.47 3.77 -27.95
N SER A 76 -41.53 2.96 -27.85
CA SER A 76 -42.66 2.98 -28.77
C SER A 76 -43.81 3.85 -28.24
N THR A 77 -43.91 5.09 -28.73
CA THR A 77 -45.17 5.85 -28.70
C THR A 77 -45.64 6.13 -30.12
N LYS A 78 -46.78 5.55 -30.49
CA LYS A 78 -47.51 5.85 -31.74
C LYS A 78 -47.97 7.32 -31.74
N ARG A 79 -47.78 8.04 -32.86
CA ARG A 79 -48.90 8.61 -33.63
C ARG A 79 -48.52 9.27 -34.97
N THR A 80 -49.27 8.85 -35.99
CA THR A 80 -49.76 9.60 -37.19
C THR A 80 -48.79 10.29 -38.16
N SER A 81 -49.03 9.96 -39.44
CA SER A 81 -48.42 10.51 -40.65
C SER A 81 -48.83 11.96 -40.98
N SER A 82 -47.96 12.65 -41.72
CA SER A 82 -48.35 13.45 -42.89
C SER A 82 -47.18 13.57 -43.87
N THR A 83 -47.48 13.94 -45.12
CA THR A 83 -46.64 13.72 -46.32
C THR A 83 -46.03 15.03 -46.86
N LEU A 84 -45.14 14.93 -47.87
CA LEU A 84 -44.66 15.95 -48.84
C LEU A 84 -43.33 16.66 -48.49
N VAL A 85 -42.45 17.04 -49.44
CA VAL A 85 -42.05 16.52 -50.78
C VAL A 85 -40.74 17.22 -51.23
N VAL A 86 -40.22 16.95 -52.45
CA VAL A 86 -39.07 17.59 -53.17
C VAL A 86 -37.69 16.94 -52.86
N GLN A 87 -37.12 16.04 -53.68
CA GLN A 87 -36.55 16.14 -55.05
C GLN A 87 -35.22 16.94 -55.15
N THR A 88 -34.02 16.32 -55.23
CA THR A 88 -33.33 15.61 -56.36
C THR A 88 -32.66 16.50 -57.43
N SER A 89 -31.34 16.32 -57.63
CA SER A 89 -30.64 16.17 -58.95
C SER A 89 -29.10 16.08 -58.71
N THR A 90 -28.30 15.06 -59.08
CA THR A 90 -27.78 14.60 -60.42
C THR A 90 -26.91 15.63 -61.20
N ARG A 91 -25.59 15.40 -61.46
CA ARG A 91 -24.89 14.65 -62.58
C ARG A 91 -24.73 15.50 -63.88
N SER A 92 -23.67 15.47 -64.73
CA SER A 92 -22.49 14.58 -64.91
C SER A 92 -21.29 15.22 -65.68
N LEU A 93 -20.03 14.81 -65.40
CA LEU A 93 -18.92 14.41 -66.32
C LEU A 93 -18.41 15.27 -67.54
N THR A 94 -17.06 15.48 -67.59
CA THR A 94 -16.07 15.22 -68.72
C THR A 94 -15.92 16.15 -69.97
N PRO A 95 -14.87 16.05 -70.86
CA PRO A 95 -13.44 15.58 -70.77
C PRO A 95 -12.34 16.33 -71.64
N VAL A 96 -11.08 15.80 -71.66
CA VAL A 96 -9.90 15.93 -72.61
C VAL A 96 -9.27 17.33 -72.93
N ALA A 97 -7.99 17.53 -73.34
CA ALA A 97 -6.79 16.70 -73.65
C ALA A 97 -5.46 17.51 -73.52
N GLY A 98 -4.27 16.87 -73.54
CA GLY A 98 -2.96 17.55 -73.80
C GLY A 98 -1.73 16.95 -73.10
N THR A 99 -0.56 16.88 -73.77
CA THR A 99 0.60 16.02 -73.38
C THR A 99 1.92 16.74 -73.01
N SER A 100 2.73 16.01 -72.23
CA SER A 100 4.22 15.98 -72.19
C SER A 100 5.07 16.98 -71.35
N THR A 101 5.49 16.49 -70.18
CA THR A 101 6.89 16.43 -69.67
C THR A 101 7.83 17.65 -69.74
N ARG A 102 8.11 18.26 -68.57
CA ARG A 102 9.46 18.29 -67.97
C ARG A 102 9.36 18.46 -66.45
N ALA A 103 10.37 18.00 -65.69
CA ALA A 103 10.31 17.88 -64.23
C ALA A 103 10.30 19.22 -63.48
N SER A 104 9.48 19.30 -62.42
CA SER A 104 9.37 20.43 -61.50
C SER A 104 9.75 20.03 -60.06
N PRO A 105 10.09 20.98 -59.17
CA PRO A 105 10.61 20.69 -57.82
C PRO A 105 9.56 20.10 -56.87
N PRO A 106 9.97 19.42 -55.78
CA PRO A 106 9.05 18.85 -54.80
C PRO A 106 8.22 19.91 -54.08
N ALA A 107 6.95 19.59 -53.83
CA ALA A 107 5.96 20.48 -53.22
C ALA A 107 6.24 20.76 -51.73
N ALA A 108 5.70 21.88 -51.24
CA ALA A 108 5.75 22.25 -49.83
C ALA A 108 5.06 21.20 -48.94
N SER A 109 5.72 20.84 -47.82
CA SER A 109 5.21 19.86 -46.86
C SER A 109 4.09 20.42 -45.98
N PRO A 110 3.17 19.57 -45.49
CA PRO A 110 2.13 19.99 -44.53
C PRO A 110 2.75 20.42 -43.19
N THR A 111 2.28 21.54 -42.66
CA THR A 111 2.67 22.06 -41.34
C THR A 111 2.15 21.15 -40.23
N LYS A 112 3.06 20.59 -39.43
CA LYS A 112 2.75 19.71 -38.30
C LYS A 112 2.26 20.54 -37.10
N LYS A 113 1.27 20.03 -36.36
CA LYS A 113 0.70 20.71 -35.19
C LYS A 113 1.69 20.65 -34.02
N VAL A 114 1.86 21.74 -33.27
CA VAL A 114 2.70 21.73 -32.05
C VAL A 114 2.01 20.91 -30.95
N SER A 115 2.76 20.06 -30.25
CA SER A 115 2.23 19.21 -29.17
C SER A 115 1.85 20.02 -27.94
N THR A 116 0.70 19.70 -27.34
CA THR A 116 0.20 20.32 -26.09
C THR A 116 0.22 19.35 -24.90
N ASP A 117 0.46 18.06 -25.14
CA ASP A 117 0.39 16.95 -24.16
C ASP A 117 1.68 16.13 -24.10
N ALA A 118 2.76 16.66 -24.70
CA ALA A 118 4.05 16.01 -24.91
C ALA A 118 4.04 14.79 -25.86
N THR A 119 2.93 14.42 -26.50
CA THR A 119 2.91 13.36 -27.53
C THR A 119 3.35 13.87 -28.90
N CYS A 120 3.98 13.02 -29.71
CA CYS A 120 4.52 13.39 -31.02
C CYS A 120 4.67 12.19 -31.97
N GLY A 121 4.93 12.46 -33.24
CA GLY A 121 5.25 11.42 -34.23
C GLY A 121 4.16 11.16 -35.28
N GLY A 122 4.43 10.20 -36.17
CA GLY A 122 3.62 9.91 -37.35
C GLY A 122 2.17 9.47 -37.08
N THR A 123 1.92 8.81 -35.95
CA THR A 123 0.59 8.31 -35.58
C THR A 123 -0.40 9.43 -35.23
N ASN A 124 0.09 10.51 -34.61
CA ASN A 124 -0.75 11.60 -34.08
C ASN A 124 -0.54 12.94 -34.82
N GLY A 125 0.53 13.08 -35.62
CA GLY A 125 0.81 14.26 -36.45
C GLY A 125 1.40 15.47 -35.71
N PHE A 126 1.76 15.32 -34.43
CA PHE A 126 2.29 16.40 -33.60
C PHE A 126 3.82 16.51 -33.61
N THR A 127 4.33 17.74 -33.54
CA THR A 127 5.75 18.09 -33.44
C THR A 127 6.09 18.68 -32.06
N CYS A 128 7.30 18.39 -31.59
CA CYS A 128 7.86 18.89 -30.33
C CYS A 128 8.56 20.25 -30.46
N LEU A 129 8.80 20.71 -31.70
CA LEU A 129 9.45 21.99 -31.99
C LEU A 129 8.65 23.15 -31.38
N GLY A 130 9.27 23.92 -30.48
CA GLY A 130 8.65 25.04 -29.79
C GLY A 130 7.84 24.67 -28.54
N THR A 131 7.88 23.41 -28.10
CA THR A 131 7.20 22.99 -26.85
C THR A 131 8.07 23.24 -25.61
N SER A 132 7.42 23.48 -24.47
CA SER A 132 8.09 23.55 -23.15
C SER A 132 8.62 22.20 -22.66
N PHE A 133 8.10 21.09 -23.19
CA PHE A 133 8.58 19.73 -22.88
C PHE A 133 9.98 19.47 -23.45
N GLY A 134 10.32 20.11 -24.57
CA GLY A 134 11.62 20.02 -25.22
C GLY A 134 11.49 19.68 -26.70
N ASN A 135 12.44 20.17 -27.52
CA ASN A 135 12.28 20.20 -28.98
C ASN A 135 12.36 18.83 -29.68
N CYS A 136 12.79 17.75 -29.02
CA CYS A 136 12.99 16.46 -29.65
C CYS A 136 11.82 15.50 -29.43
N CYS A 137 11.37 14.85 -30.51
CA CYS A 137 10.43 13.75 -30.45
C CYS A 137 11.18 12.41 -30.38
N SER A 138 11.09 11.69 -29.28
CA SER A 138 11.72 10.36 -29.11
C SER A 138 11.08 9.30 -30.00
N ALA A 139 11.78 8.19 -30.23
CA ALA A 139 11.26 7.01 -30.95
C ALA A 139 9.99 6.41 -30.30
N SER A 140 9.77 6.66 -29.01
CA SER A 140 8.57 6.26 -28.26
C SER A 140 7.40 7.24 -28.37
N GLY A 141 7.52 8.31 -29.17
CA GLY A 141 6.42 9.26 -29.43
C GLY A 141 6.24 10.36 -28.38
N TRP A 142 7.31 10.71 -27.63
CA TRP A 142 7.27 11.73 -26.57
C TRP A 142 8.27 12.86 -26.77
N CYS A 143 7.87 14.08 -26.42
CA CYS A 143 8.68 15.30 -26.44
C CYS A 143 9.63 15.40 -25.25
N GLY A 144 10.86 15.87 -25.50
CA GLY A 144 11.88 16.07 -24.48
C GLY A 144 13.15 16.76 -24.99
N SER A 145 14.09 17.01 -24.08
CA SER A 145 15.35 17.72 -24.35
C SER A 145 16.61 17.01 -23.85
N THR A 146 16.47 15.95 -23.04
CA THR A 146 17.60 15.21 -22.47
C THR A 146 18.14 14.15 -23.44
N THR A 147 19.30 13.57 -23.11
CA THR A 147 19.94 12.49 -23.90
C THR A 147 19.05 11.26 -24.13
N ALA A 148 18.06 11.02 -23.27
CA ALA A 148 17.06 9.94 -23.46
C ALA A 148 16.17 10.16 -24.70
N TYR A 149 15.95 11.42 -25.08
CA TYR A 149 15.22 11.82 -26.29
C TYR A 149 16.22 12.09 -27.43
N CYS A 150 17.31 12.78 -27.12
CA CYS A 150 18.25 13.33 -28.09
C CYS A 150 19.45 12.47 -28.48
N GLY A 151 19.65 11.30 -27.87
CA GLY A 151 20.81 10.45 -28.13
C GLY A 151 20.84 9.90 -29.57
N SER A 152 20.08 8.84 -29.84
CA SER A 152 20.00 8.19 -31.15
C SER A 152 18.57 8.13 -31.72
N GLY A 153 17.57 8.56 -30.94
CA GLY A 153 16.15 8.29 -31.21
C GLY A 153 15.31 9.50 -31.61
N CYS A 154 15.91 10.64 -31.98
CA CYS A 154 15.13 11.83 -32.32
C CYS A 154 14.49 11.70 -33.71
N GLN A 155 13.16 11.65 -33.77
CA GLN A 155 12.40 11.65 -35.02
C GLN A 155 12.54 13.02 -35.69
N SER A 156 13.45 13.15 -36.65
CA SER A 156 13.76 14.39 -37.39
C SER A 156 12.55 15.02 -38.09
N GLY A 157 11.50 14.24 -38.35
CA GLY A 157 10.22 14.74 -38.85
C GLY A 157 9.35 15.46 -37.80
N PHE A 158 9.57 15.25 -36.51
CA PHE A 158 8.69 15.70 -35.43
C PHE A 158 9.43 16.37 -34.25
N GLY A 159 10.74 16.60 -34.38
CA GLY A 159 11.54 17.31 -33.41
C GLY A 159 12.98 17.48 -33.87
N ASN A 160 13.77 18.25 -33.10
CA ASN A 160 15.21 18.38 -33.27
C ASN A 160 15.93 18.45 -31.91
N CYS A 161 17.24 18.27 -31.96
CA CYS A 161 18.12 18.42 -30.80
C CYS A 161 18.98 19.67 -31.00
N GLY A 162 18.81 20.66 -30.12
CA GLY A 162 19.56 21.91 -30.16
C GLY A 162 21.05 21.66 -29.88
N SER A 163 21.92 22.18 -30.74
CA SER A 163 23.38 22.05 -30.60
C SER A 163 23.93 23.07 -29.59
N ASN A 164 23.76 22.82 -28.29
CA ASN A 164 24.41 23.62 -27.25
C ASN A 164 25.82 23.08 -26.96
N ASN A 165 26.81 23.57 -27.71
CA ASN A 165 28.23 23.34 -27.46
C ASN A 165 28.74 24.23 -26.29
N GLY A 166 29.48 23.63 -25.35
CA GLY A 166 29.99 24.31 -24.16
C GLY A 166 31.17 23.59 -23.48
N ALA A 167 32.27 23.46 -24.22
CA ALA A 167 33.65 23.13 -23.81
C ALA A 167 33.90 22.28 -22.53
N SER A 168 34.49 21.10 -22.74
CA SER A 168 35.25 20.34 -21.72
C SER A 168 36.59 21.01 -21.42
N SER A 169 37.08 20.88 -20.18
CA SER A 169 38.52 21.01 -19.87
C SER A 169 38.95 19.96 -18.85
N SER A 170 40.12 19.37 -19.08
CA SER A 170 40.64 18.21 -18.35
C SER A 170 41.94 18.54 -17.62
N VAL A 171 42.02 18.23 -16.32
CA VAL A 171 43.30 18.20 -15.58
C VAL A 171 43.33 17.06 -14.56
N LYS A 172 44.46 16.34 -14.54
CA LYS A 172 44.94 15.43 -13.48
C LYS A 172 46.48 15.32 -13.67
N PRO A 173 47.29 14.82 -12.71
CA PRO A 173 47.02 14.56 -11.29
C PRO A 173 48.09 15.17 -10.35
N SER A 174 47.85 15.17 -9.02
CA SER A 174 48.93 14.85 -8.05
C SER A 174 48.40 14.43 -6.66
N SER A 175 49.32 13.88 -5.87
CA SER A 175 49.21 13.00 -4.71
C SER A 175 48.70 13.56 -3.36
N THR A 176 48.01 12.67 -2.62
CA THR A 176 47.97 12.50 -1.14
C THR A 176 48.02 13.70 -0.19
N LEU A 177 46.99 13.79 0.69
CA LEU A 177 47.18 13.85 2.16
C LEU A 177 45.90 13.36 2.89
N LYS A 178 46.06 12.91 4.14
CA LYS A 178 44.99 12.32 4.97
C LYS A 178 44.05 13.39 5.54
N ILE A 179 42.75 13.12 5.61
CA ILE A 179 41.78 13.93 6.37
C ILE A 179 40.89 13.02 7.23
N SER A 180 40.79 13.33 8.52
CA SER A 180 39.93 12.64 9.48
C SER A 180 38.45 12.98 9.26
N SER A 181 37.58 11.98 9.34
CA SER A 181 36.15 12.14 9.09
C SER A 181 35.37 12.65 10.31
N SER A 182 35.11 13.96 10.35
CA SER A 182 34.03 14.54 11.15
C SER A 182 32.88 14.97 10.23
N VAL A 183 31.92 14.08 9.96
CA VAL A 183 30.76 14.39 9.14
C VAL A 183 29.80 15.26 9.95
N ARG A 184 29.84 16.57 9.71
CA ARG A 184 28.83 17.51 10.21
C ARG A 184 27.65 17.49 9.24
N ALA A 185 26.50 17.01 9.68
CA ALA A 185 25.30 16.99 8.85
C ALA A 185 24.87 18.42 8.49
N SER A 186 24.81 18.73 7.19
CA SER A 186 24.30 20.01 6.69
C SER A 186 22.78 20.01 6.74
N SER A 187 22.20 20.49 7.83
CA SER A 187 20.78 20.82 7.94
C SER A 187 20.46 22.04 7.06
N ALA A 188 20.11 21.80 5.79
CA ALA A 188 19.60 22.82 4.91
C ALA A 188 18.18 23.23 5.35
N THR A 189 18.09 24.25 6.19
CA THR A 189 16.84 24.96 6.48
C THR A 189 16.24 25.45 5.16
N PRO A 190 14.93 25.29 4.90
CA PRO A 190 14.30 25.88 3.71
C PRO A 190 14.57 27.38 3.67
N SER A 191 14.84 27.95 2.49
CA SER A 191 14.92 29.39 2.36
C SER A 191 13.57 30.01 2.73
N SER A 192 13.61 31.11 3.50
CA SER A 192 12.41 31.80 4.00
C SER A 192 11.40 32.16 2.90
N SER A 193 11.89 32.35 1.66
CA SER A 193 11.08 32.57 0.47
C SER A 193 10.10 31.44 0.14
N GLY A 194 10.50 30.17 0.27
CA GLY A 194 9.67 29.02 -0.11
C GLY A 194 8.53 28.77 0.88
N SER A 195 8.76 28.99 2.17
CA SER A 195 7.67 28.98 3.14
C SER A 195 6.71 30.14 2.89
N GLN A 196 7.20 31.35 2.62
CA GLN A 196 6.35 32.52 2.35
C GLN A 196 5.45 32.34 1.11
N SER A 197 5.98 31.80 0.01
CA SER A 197 5.16 31.54 -1.19
C SER A 197 4.06 30.50 -0.93
N ALA A 198 4.34 29.47 -0.12
CA ALA A 198 3.35 28.48 0.24
C ALA A 198 2.21 29.10 1.07
N LEU A 199 2.52 29.97 2.05
CA LEU A 199 1.51 30.63 2.88
C LEU A 199 0.62 31.59 2.07
N GLN A 200 1.19 32.34 1.13
CA GLN A 200 0.41 33.18 0.24
C GLN A 200 -0.58 32.33 -0.59
N CYS A 201 -0.11 31.25 -1.20
CA CYS A 201 -0.95 30.32 -1.94
C CYS A 201 -2.06 29.68 -1.07
N LEU A 202 -1.76 29.31 0.18
CA LEU A 202 -2.76 28.78 1.13
C LEU A 202 -3.82 29.84 1.49
N ASN A 203 -3.42 31.10 1.71
CA ASN A 203 -4.33 32.23 1.95
C ASN A 203 -5.25 32.47 0.76
N ASP A 204 -4.69 32.58 -0.45
CA ASP A 204 -5.44 32.81 -1.70
C ASP A 204 -6.48 31.70 -1.97
N LYS A 205 -6.23 30.49 -1.45
CA LYS A 205 -7.10 29.31 -1.54
C LYS A 205 -7.96 29.06 -0.30
N ASN A 206 -7.92 29.94 0.71
CA ASN A 206 -8.66 29.83 1.97
C ASN A 206 -8.41 28.52 2.74
N VAL A 207 -7.22 27.94 2.61
CA VAL A 207 -6.85 26.68 3.28
C VAL A 207 -6.49 26.97 4.75
N PRO A 208 -7.12 26.32 5.75
CA PRO A 208 -6.78 26.55 7.15
C PRO A 208 -5.41 25.98 7.51
N TYR A 209 -4.57 26.78 8.17
CA TYR A 209 -3.26 26.35 8.68
C TYR A 209 -2.90 27.02 10.00
N LYS A 210 -1.79 26.57 10.58
CA LYS A 210 -1.17 27.07 11.82
C LYS A 210 0.34 27.20 11.64
N MET A 211 0.88 28.29 12.18
CA MET A 211 2.28 28.70 12.12
C MET A 211 2.89 28.76 13.52
N THR A 212 4.20 28.89 13.61
CA THR A 212 4.93 29.10 14.88
C THR A 212 4.48 30.31 15.70
N SER A 213 3.73 31.24 15.10
CA SER A 213 3.08 32.39 15.76
C SER A 213 1.71 32.09 16.38
N ASP A 214 1.08 30.97 16.01
CA ASP A 214 -0.21 30.54 16.57
C ASP A 214 -0.02 29.74 17.85
N ALA A 215 -0.89 29.95 18.84
CA ALA A 215 -0.82 29.25 20.12
C ALA A 215 -0.94 27.73 19.98
N GLU A 216 -1.79 27.25 19.07
CA GLU A 216 -2.08 25.82 18.91
C GLU A 216 -0.98 25.05 18.15
N TYR A 217 -0.01 25.75 17.52
CA TYR A 217 1.03 25.09 16.72
C TYR A 217 1.85 24.10 17.55
N THR A 218 2.25 24.50 18.77
CA THR A 218 3.07 23.68 19.67
C THR A 218 2.42 22.33 19.96
N ASP A 219 1.12 22.32 20.27
CA ASP A 219 0.38 21.08 20.56
C ASP A 219 0.19 20.22 19.31
N LEU A 220 -0.09 20.83 18.14
CA LEU A 220 -0.29 20.12 16.88
C LEU A 220 0.97 19.37 16.41
N ILE A 221 2.17 19.90 16.71
CA ILE A 221 3.45 19.31 16.31
C ILE A 221 4.04 18.32 17.32
N LYS A 222 3.43 18.10 18.50
CA LYS A 222 3.95 17.08 19.43
C LYS A 222 3.94 15.69 18.75
N PRO A 223 5.08 15.00 18.68
CA PRO A 223 5.17 13.65 18.13
C PRO A 223 4.66 12.62 19.15
N TYR A 224 4.17 11.46 18.70
CA TYR A 224 3.95 10.33 19.62
C TYR A 224 5.27 9.90 20.28
N ASN A 225 6.34 9.75 19.49
CA ASN A 225 7.70 9.53 20.00
C ASN A 225 8.40 10.86 20.32
N THR A 226 8.44 11.23 21.59
CA THR A 226 9.04 12.48 22.09
C THR A 226 10.55 12.58 21.88
N ARG A 227 11.23 11.44 21.64
CA ARG A 227 12.64 11.39 21.24
C ARG A 227 12.89 12.00 19.84
N LEU A 228 11.84 12.14 19.02
CA LEU A 228 11.91 12.62 17.63
C LEU A 228 10.93 13.78 17.36
N PRO A 229 11.17 14.96 17.96
CA PRO A 229 10.43 16.17 17.61
C PRO A 229 10.92 16.72 16.27
N PHE A 230 9.98 17.16 15.43
CA PHE A 230 10.25 17.91 14.20
C PHE A 230 9.39 19.16 14.16
N LYS A 231 9.88 20.20 13.49
CA LYS A 231 9.22 21.50 13.34
C LYS A 231 8.79 21.73 11.89
N PRO A 232 7.57 21.32 11.50
CA PRO A 232 6.98 21.71 10.22
C PRO A 232 7.04 23.23 9.99
N ALA A 233 7.31 23.66 8.77
CA ALA A 233 7.22 25.07 8.40
C ALA A 233 5.79 25.60 8.55
N VAL A 234 4.79 24.73 8.32
CA VAL A 234 3.36 25.02 8.41
C VAL A 234 2.61 23.73 8.73
N VAL A 235 1.57 23.85 9.55
CA VAL A 235 0.63 22.76 9.87
C VAL A 235 -0.73 23.08 9.25
N VAL A 236 -1.13 22.36 8.21
CA VAL A 236 -2.42 22.53 7.54
C VAL A 236 -3.49 21.70 8.25
N ILE A 237 -4.66 22.29 8.51
CA ILE A 237 -5.83 21.67 9.15
C ILE A 237 -6.98 21.59 8.12
N PRO A 238 -6.92 20.70 7.11
CA PRO A 238 -7.95 20.59 6.09
C PRO A 238 -9.27 20.11 6.69
N THR A 239 -10.38 20.71 6.26
CA THR A 239 -11.75 20.30 6.60
C THR A 239 -12.51 19.71 5.41
N THR A 240 -11.90 19.74 4.22
CA THR A 240 -12.45 19.25 2.95
C THR A 240 -11.35 18.57 2.13
N ASN A 241 -11.71 17.73 1.16
CA ASN A 241 -10.75 17.19 0.19
C ASN A 241 -10.05 18.32 -0.59
N GLN A 242 -10.79 19.38 -0.95
CA GLN A 242 -10.26 20.53 -1.67
C GLN A 242 -9.11 21.22 -0.91
N HIS A 243 -9.22 21.37 0.43
CA HIS A 243 -8.13 21.92 1.24
C HIS A 243 -6.87 21.06 1.20
N VAL A 244 -6.99 19.73 1.08
CA VAL A 244 -5.85 18.82 0.92
C VAL A 244 -5.22 18.99 -0.47
N GLN A 245 -6.05 19.04 -1.52
CA GLN A 245 -5.61 19.27 -2.91
C GLN A 245 -4.84 20.59 -3.04
N ASP A 246 -5.40 21.67 -2.51
CA ASP A 246 -4.83 23.00 -2.55
C ASP A 246 -3.52 23.09 -1.75
N ALA A 247 -3.45 22.48 -0.57
CA ALA A 247 -2.23 22.43 0.23
C ALA A 247 -1.09 21.70 -0.49
N VAL A 248 -1.36 20.55 -1.13
CA VAL A 248 -0.37 19.81 -1.92
C VAL A 248 0.13 20.63 -3.10
N VAL A 249 -0.76 21.34 -3.81
CA VAL A 249 -0.37 22.25 -4.91
C VAL A 249 0.52 23.39 -4.41
N CYS A 250 0.14 24.06 -3.32
CA CYS A 250 0.92 25.16 -2.75
C CYS A 250 2.31 24.72 -2.26
N ALA A 251 2.41 23.51 -1.68
CA ALA A 251 3.67 22.91 -1.29
C ALA A 251 4.57 22.60 -2.50
N ALA A 252 4.02 21.92 -3.51
CA ALA A 252 4.74 21.56 -4.73
C ALA A 252 5.29 22.78 -5.48
N GLN A 253 4.44 23.81 -5.67
CA GLN A 253 4.83 25.08 -6.28
C GLN A 253 5.95 25.81 -5.52
N SER A 254 6.04 25.58 -4.21
CA SER A 254 7.02 26.22 -3.32
C SER A 254 8.22 25.34 -2.96
N GLY A 255 8.30 24.12 -3.51
CA GLY A 255 9.34 23.13 -3.21
C GLY A 255 9.29 22.53 -1.79
N LEU A 256 8.22 22.78 -1.02
CA LEU A 256 8.06 22.19 0.31
C LEU A 256 7.74 20.70 0.21
N LYS A 257 8.32 19.90 1.12
CA LYS A 257 8.00 18.48 1.26
C LYS A 257 6.77 18.29 2.14
N VAL A 258 5.87 17.42 1.73
CA VAL A 258 4.56 17.19 2.36
C VAL A 258 4.57 15.84 3.06
N GLN A 259 4.04 15.81 4.29
CA GLN A 259 3.59 14.56 4.92
C GLN A 259 2.24 14.73 5.62
N ALA A 260 1.40 13.70 5.52
CA ALA A 260 0.12 13.66 6.19
C ALA A 260 0.24 13.09 7.61
N LYS A 261 -0.42 13.73 8.58
CA LYS A 261 -0.61 13.22 9.95
C LYS A 261 -2.07 12.84 10.12
N SER A 262 -2.31 11.53 10.19
CA SER A 262 -3.55 10.96 10.74
C SER A 262 -3.43 10.98 12.29
N GLY A 263 -3.58 9.86 12.97
CA GLY A 263 -3.44 9.77 14.43
C GLY A 263 -2.05 10.11 15.02
N GLY A 264 -0.99 10.18 14.21
CA GLY A 264 0.34 10.66 14.62
C GLY A 264 1.29 9.64 15.27
N HIS A 265 0.89 8.38 15.37
CA HIS A 265 1.62 7.26 16.00
C HIS A 265 2.86 6.74 15.24
N SER A 266 3.47 7.52 14.35
CA SER A 266 4.70 7.10 13.65
C SER A 266 5.87 7.05 14.61
N TYR A 267 6.53 5.90 14.74
CA TYR A 267 7.67 5.70 15.65
C TYR A 267 8.90 6.55 15.29
N ALA A 268 8.99 6.96 14.02
CA ALA A 268 9.98 7.87 13.46
C ALA A 268 9.45 9.31 13.26
N SER A 269 8.25 9.64 13.76
CA SER A 269 7.59 10.94 13.60
C SER A 269 7.41 11.39 12.13
N PHE A 270 7.38 10.46 11.17
CA PHE A 270 7.32 10.78 9.73
C PHE A 270 6.04 11.49 9.29
N GLY A 271 4.96 11.43 10.07
CA GLY A 271 3.77 12.26 9.84
C GLY A 271 4.07 13.76 9.94
N LEU A 272 5.11 14.18 10.68
CA LEU A 272 5.60 15.57 10.75
C LEU A 272 6.61 15.91 9.64
N GLY A 273 6.89 14.99 8.72
CA GLY A 273 7.87 15.14 7.63
C GLY A 273 9.18 14.38 7.82
N GLY A 274 9.49 13.90 9.03
CA GLY A 274 10.79 13.29 9.35
C GLY A 274 11.98 14.25 9.29
N LYS A 275 11.72 15.55 9.12
CA LYS A 275 12.66 16.67 9.21
C LYS A 275 11.91 18.00 9.41
N ASP A 276 12.63 18.97 9.94
CA ASP A 276 12.17 20.36 10.04
C ASP A 276 11.89 20.99 8.66
N GLY A 277 10.99 21.98 8.64
CA GLY A 277 10.69 22.77 7.44
C GLY A 277 9.72 22.12 6.45
N SER A 278 9.22 20.92 6.75
CA SER A 278 8.19 20.22 5.95
C SER A 278 6.81 20.88 6.12
N MET A 279 5.90 20.71 5.16
CA MET A 279 4.47 20.94 5.35
C MET A 279 3.84 19.69 5.98
N ASN A 280 3.26 19.86 7.17
CA ASN A 280 2.43 18.83 7.78
C ASN A 280 0.97 19.06 7.39
N ILE A 281 0.28 18.04 6.89
CA ILE A 281 -1.17 18.07 6.63
C ILE A 281 -1.86 17.19 7.67
N ASN A 282 -2.40 17.80 8.72
CA ASN A 282 -3.01 17.10 9.85
C ASN A 282 -4.50 16.83 9.57
N LEU A 283 -4.82 15.58 9.26
CA LEU A 283 -6.15 15.12 8.83
C LEU A 283 -7.18 15.06 9.96
N GLN A 284 -6.90 15.55 11.17
CA GLN A 284 -7.75 15.41 12.36
C GLN A 284 -9.21 15.88 12.20
N SER A 285 -9.54 16.72 11.22
CA SER A 285 -10.91 17.14 10.93
C SER A 285 -11.69 16.18 10.01
N LEU A 286 -11.01 15.26 9.31
CA LEU A 286 -11.61 14.28 8.41
C LEU A 286 -12.06 13.03 9.18
N GLN A 287 -13.19 13.14 9.89
CA GLN A 287 -13.68 12.17 10.88
C GLN A 287 -14.93 11.37 10.46
N THR A 288 -15.30 11.38 9.18
CA THR A 288 -16.46 10.63 8.68
C THR A 288 -16.37 9.15 9.06
N ILE A 289 -17.44 8.57 9.59
CA ILE A 289 -17.63 7.11 9.72
C ILE A 289 -19.09 6.81 9.35
N GLN A 290 -19.33 6.32 8.14
CA GLN A 290 -20.67 6.02 7.64
C GLN A 290 -20.73 4.59 7.09
N LEU A 291 -21.48 3.73 7.77
CA LEU A 291 -21.70 2.34 7.38
C LEU A 291 -22.93 2.25 6.46
N ASP A 292 -22.72 1.76 5.24
CA ASP A 292 -23.82 1.22 4.44
C ASP A 292 -24.12 -0.21 4.91
N GLN A 293 -25.27 -0.40 5.57
CA GLN A 293 -25.68 -1.72 6.06
C GLN A 293 -25.97 -2.72 4.93
N SER A 294 -26.27 -2.26 3.72
CA SER A 294 -26.65 -3.13 2.59
C SER A 294 -25.45 -3.81 1.93
N SER A 295 -24.37 -3.07 1.66
CA SER A 295 -23.09 -3.63 1.18
C SER A 295 -22.15 -4.08 2.31
N GLY A 296 -22.35 -3.58 3.53
CA GLY A 296 -21.40 -3.73 4.63
C GLY A 296 -20.12 -2.91 4.44
N ILE A 297 -20.08 -1.98 3.48
CA ILE A 297 -18.95 -1.07 3.28
C ILE A 297 -19.10 0.12 4.24
N VAL A 298 -18.02 0.46 4.95
CA VAL A 298 -17.92 1.71 5.72
C VAL A 298 -17.05 2.73 4.98
N THR A 299 -17.55 3.96 4.87
CA THR A 299 -16.82 5.14 4.40
C THR A 299 -16.17 5.83 5.60
N VAL A 300 -14.84 5.97 5.59
CA VAL A 300 -14.05 6.42 6.74
C VAL A 300 -13.12 7.56 6.35
N GLY A 301 -13.11 8.67 7.10
CA GLY A 301 -12.19 9.78 6.87
C GLY A 301 -10.75 9.46 7.28
N GLY A 302 -9.75 10.00 6.56
CA GLY A 302 -8.33 9.71 6.78
C GLY A 302 -7.77 10.12 8.15
N GLY A 303 -8.50 10.96 8.90
CA GLY A 303 -8.16 11.37 10.27
C GLY A 303 -8.65 10.45 11.38
N VAL A 304 -9.49 9.46 11.06
CA VAL A 304 -10.15 8.62 12.07
C VAL A 304 -9.15 7.75 12.84
N ARG A 305 -9.31 7.69 14.17
CA ARG A 305 -8.55 6.80 15.06
C ARG A 305 -9.21 5.43 15.18
N LEU A 306 -8.43 4.36 15.36
CA LEU A 306 -8.89 2.96 15.32
C LEU A 306 -10.05 2.68 16.29
N GLY A 307 -9.96 3.24 17.51
CA GLY A 307 -11.00 3.07 18.51
C GLY A 307 -12.33 3.74 18.14
N ASN A 308 -12.27 4.93 17.53
CA ASN A 308 -13.46 5.62 17.02
C ASN A 308 -14.05 4.89 15.82
N LEU A 309 -13.22 4.32 14.94
CA LEU A 309 -13.67 3.45 13.84
C LEU A 309 -14.43 2.23 14.39
N ALA A 310 -13.82 1.49 15.32
CA ALA A 310 -14.40 0.29 15.91
C ALA A 310 -15.74 0.57 16.63
N ASP A 311 -15.77 1.61 17.46
CA ASP A 311 -16.99 2.05 18.16
C ASP A 311 -18.10 2.50 17.20
N GLY A 312 -17.73 3.24 16.15
CA GLY A 312 -18.65 3.73 15.14
C GLY A 312 -19.31 2.62 14.32
N ILE A 313 -18.54 1.64 13.83
CA ILE A 313 -19.09 0.52 13.03
C ILE A 313 -19.86 -0.50 13.90
N TRP A 314 -19.49 -0.64 15.17
CA TRP A 314 -20.25 -1.45 16.13
C TRP A 314 -21.61 -0.80 16.40
N SER A 315 -21.63 0.50 16.70
CA SER A 315 -22.83 1.25 17.02
C SER A 315 -23.80 1.41 15.83
N GLN A 316 -23.28 1.47 14.58
CA GLN A 316 -24.10 1.60 13.36
C GLN A 316 -24.66 0.27 12.82
N GLY A 317 -24.12 -0.89 13.20
CA GLY A 317 -24.58 -2.16 12.64
C GLY A 317 -23.85 -3.42 13.11
N GLN A 318 -23.25 -3.40 14.30
CA GLN A 318 -22.52 -4.53 14.91
C GLN A 318 -21.54 -5.19 13.93
N ARG A 319 -20.70 -4.36 13.30
CA ARG A 319 -19.70 -4.81 12.32
C ARG A 319 -18.30 -4.93 12.92
N ALA A 320 -17.46 -5.72 12.26
CA ALA A 320 -16.08 -5.98 12.59
C ALA A 320 -15.16 -5.71 11.40
N LEU A 321 -13.93 -5.32 11.71
CA LEU A 321 -12.79 -5.18 10.81
C LEU A 321 -11.54 -5.72 11.54
N SER A 322 -10.50 -6.11 10.81
CA SER A 322 -9.17 -6.23 11.44
C SER A 322 -8.52 -4.87 11.55
N HIS A 323 -8.00 -4.55 12.72
CA HIS A 323 -7.18 -3.37 13.02
C HIS A 323 -6.46 -3.59 14.35
N GLY A 324 -5.34 -2.89 14.54
CA GLY A 324 -4.52 -2.92 15.76
C GLY A 324 -5.26 -2.52 17.02
N THR A 325 -4.67 -2.87 18.15
CA THR A 325 -5.27 -2.78 19.49
C THR A 325 -5.33 -1.35 20.05
N CYS A 326 -4.30 -0.53 19.79
CA CYS A 326 -4.15 0.81 20.33
C CYS A 326 -5.24 1.77 19.79
N PRO A 327 -6.21 2.23 20.60
CA PRO A 327 -7.39 2.96 20.11
C PRO A 327 -7.03 4.30 19.46
N GLY A 328 -5.95 4.93 19.93
CA GLY A 328 -5.48 6.22 19.46
C GLY A 328 -4.68 6.20 18.16
N VAL A 329 -4.30 5.03 17.64
CA VAL A 329 -3.62 4.93 16.33
C VAL A 329 -4.55 5.43 15.22
N GLY A 330 -4.01 6.06 14.17
CA GLY A 330 -4.80 6.61 13.06
C GLY A 330 -4.89 5.69 11.85
N ILE A 331 -6.06 5.61 11.22
CA ILE A 331 -6.31 4.81 10.02
C ILE A 331 -5.29 5.11 8.91
N GLY A 332 -5.00 6.39 8.67
CA GLY A 332 -4.20 6.84 7.52
C GLY A 332 -2.75 6.37 7.50
N GLY A 333 -2.19 5.99 8.66
CA GLY A 333 -0.89 5.31 8.74
C GLY A 333 -1.05 3.80 8.96
N HIS A 334 -2.02 3.35 9.75
CA HIS A 334 -2.12 1.95 10.12
C HIS A 334 -2.55 1.04 8.96
N PHE A 335 -3.59 1.45 8.23
CA PHE A 335 -4.17 0.70 7.11
C PHE A 335 -3.33 0.78 5.83
N THR A 336 -2.40 1.73 5.74
CA THR A 336 -1.57 1.96 4.56
C THR A 336 -0.24 1.24 4.60
N HIS A 337 0.14 0.64 5.74
CA HIS A 337 1.38 -0.15 5.90
C HIS A 337 1.13 -1.52 6.57
N GLY A 338 -0.11 -2.01 6.53
CA GLY A 338 -0.49 -3.34 7.03
C GLY A 338 -1.65 -3.27 8.01
N GLY A 339 -1.31 -3.14 9.29
CA GLY A 339 -2.22 -3.17 10.42
C GLY A 339 -2.53 -4.59 10.91
N TYR A 340 -1.70 -5.08 11.84
CA TYR A 340 -1.84 -6.37 12.50
C TYR A 340 -2.65 -6.28 13.81
N SER A 341 -3.34 -7.36 14.16
CA SER A 341 -4.03 -7.60 15.43
C SER A 341 -4.29 -9.10 15.63
N HIS A 342 -4.77 -9.48 16.82
CA HIS A 342 -5.26 -10.84 17.11
C HIS A 342 -6.41 -11.31 16.20
N THR A 343 -7.01 -10.42 15.42
CA THR A 343 -8.06 -10.73 14.44
C THR A 343 -7.52 -10.96 13.03
N SER A 344 -6.24 -10.63 12.76
CA SER A 344 -5.71 -10.60 11.40
C SER A 344 -5.49 -11.98 10.78
N ARG A 345 -5.23 -13.02 11.58
CA ARG A 345 -5.22 -14.40 11.05
C ARG A 345 -6.60 -14.85 10.56
N ASN A 346 -7.68 -14.29 11.13
CA ASN A 346 -9.06 -14.63 10.76
C ASN A 346 -9.60 -13.83 9.57
N TYR A 347 -9.27 -12.53 9.48
CA TYR A 347 -9.84 -11.60 8.50
C TYR A 347 -8.84 -11.02 7.48
N GLY A 348 -7.53 -11.25 7.64
CA GLY A 348 -6.47 -10.51 6.94
C GLY A 348 -6.08 -9.25 7.71
N LEU A 349 -5.11 -8.50 7.18
CA LEU A 349 -4.68 -7.23 7.78
C LEU A 349 -5.74 -6.14 7.64
N ALA A 350 -5.54 -5.02 8.34
CA ALA A 350 -6.35 -3.82 8.16
C ALA A 350 -6.34 -3.33 6.71
N MET A 351 -5.17 -3.34 6.05
CA MET A 351 -5.02 -2.98 4.63
C MET A 351 -5.84 -3.89 3.69
N ASP A 352 -6.08 -5.15 4.08
CA ASP A 352 -6.78 -6.12 3.24
C ASP A 352 -8.29 -5.81 3.16
N GLN A 353 -8.80 -5.00 4.09
CA GLN A 353 -10.19 -4.56 4.13
C GLN A 353 -10.47 -3.36 3.21
N ILE A 354 -9.43 -2.64 2.75
CA ILE A 354 -9.61 -1.48 1.85
C ILE A 354 -10.12 -1.98 0.50
N VAL A 355 -11.34 -1.59 0.10
CA VAL A 355 -11.92 -1.88 -1.22
C VAL A 355 -11.90 -0.67 -2.17
N GLY A 356 -11.64 0.53 -1.63
CA GLY A 356 -11.36 1.74 -2.40
C GLY A 356 -10.78 2.85 -1.52
N ALA A 357 -10.24 3.88 -2.14
CA ALA A 357 -9.73 5.06 -1.44
C ALA A 357 -9.90 6.33 -2.30
N ASP A 358 -10.26 7.45 -1.68
CA ASP A 358 -10.11 8.77 -2.30
C ASP A 358 -8.70 9.29 -1.95
N VAL A 359 -7.90 9.62 -2.97
CA VAL A 359 -6.46 9.91 -2.83
C VAL A 359 -6.12 11.22 -3.55
N VAL A 360 -5.46 12.14 -2.85
CA VAL A 360 -4.86 13.35 -3.44
C VAL A 360 -3.44 13.03 -3.88
N LEU A 361 -3.17 13.14 -5.18
CA LEU A 361 -1.85 12.94 -5.80
C LEU A 361 -0.98 14.21 -5.71
N ALA A 362 0.31 14.08 -6.04
CA ALA A 362 1.31 15.16 -5.88
C ALA A 362 1.05 16.40 -6.75
N ASN A 363 0.20 16.28 -7.78
CA ASN A 363 -0.27 17.38 -8.62
C ASN A 363 -1.58 18.02 -8.12
N GLY A 364 -2.09 17.62 -6.94
CA GLY A 364 -3.36 18.08 -6.37
C GLY A 364 -4.62 17.42 -6.96
N THR A 365 -4.49 16.43 -7.86
CA THR A 365 -5.65 15.72 -8.40
C THR A 365 -6.19 14.76 -7.35
N LEU A 366 -7.49 14.87 -7.03
CA LEU A 366 -8.22 13.86 -6.27
C LEU A 366 -8.67 12.74 -7.22
N ILE A 367 -8.25 11.51 -6.93
CA ILE A 367 -8.71 10.30 -7.63
C ILE A 367 -9.46 9.38 -6.67
N LYS A 368 -10.31 8.50 -7.23
CA LYS A 368 -10.90 7.38 -6.51
C LYS A 368 -10.25 6.08 -6.98
N ALA A 369 -9.33 5.57 -6.18
CA ALA A 369 -8.54 4.38 -6.46
C ALA A 369 -9.28 3.10 -5.99
N SER A 370 -9.23 2.06 -6.82
CA SER A 370 -9.80 0.72 -6.57
C SER A 370 -9.05 -0.33 -7.40
N SER A 371 -9.47 -1.60 -7.35
CA SER A 371 -8.93 -2.64 -8.23
C SER A 371 -9.23 -2.43 -9.72
N THR A 372 -10.18 -1.55 -10.07
CA THR A 372 -10.61 -1.28 -11.45
C THR A 372 -10.35 0.16 -11.91
N ALA A 373 -9.99 1.07 -11.01
CA ALA A 373 -9.64 2.46 -11.31
C ALA A 373 -8.34 2.84 -10.59
N TYR A 374 -7.34 3.31 -11.34
CA TYR A 374 -5.98 3.60 -10.82
C TYR A 374 -5.36 2.42 -10.03
N PRO A 375 -5.34 1.19 -10.59
CA PRO A 375 -4.97 -0.03 -9.83
C PRO A 375 -3.55 -0.01 -9.27
N ASP A 376 -2.59 0.65 -9.93
CA ASP A 376 -1.22 0.79 -9.41
C ASP A 376 -1.14 1.72 -8.18
N ILE A 377 -1.91 2.81 -8.14
CA ILE A 377 -2.04 3.64 -6.93
C ILE A 377 -2.79 2.87 -5.85
N PHE A 378 -3.84 2.13 -6.19
CA PHE A 378 -4.58 1.33 -5.21
C PHE A 378 -3.72 0.23 -4.57
N TRP A 379 -2.87 -0.41 -5.37
CA TRP A 379 -1.85 -1.35 -4.91
C TRP A 379 -0.84 -0.68 -3.96
N ALA A 380 -0.34 0.51 -4.31
CA ALA A 380 0.59 1.28 -3.48
C ALA A 380 -0.06 1.83 -2.18
N VAL A 381 -1.35 2.19 -2.20
CA VAL A 381 -2.11 2.61 -1.01
C VAL A 381 -2.13 1.49 0.04
N ARG A 382 -2.15 0.22 -0.40
CA ARG A 382 -2.01 -0.96 0.45
C ARG A 382 -0.53 -1.32 0.64
N GLY A 383 0.28 -0.44 1.22
CA GLY A 383 1.64 -0.77 1.65
C GLY A 383 2.62 0.39 1.77
N ALA A 384 2.44 1.46 0.98
CA ALA A 384 3.40 2.56 0.83
C ALA A 384 2.73 3.91 0.52
N ALA A 385 1.49 4.15 1.00
CA ALA A 385 0.67 5.29 0.57
C ALA A 385 1.35 6.66 0.79
N GLU A 386 2.13 6.80 1.85
CA GLU A 386 2.85 8.01 2.25
C GLU A 386 3.86 8.50 1.19
N SER A 387 4.20 7.64 0.22
CA SER A 387 5.07 7.96 -0.90
C SER A 387 4.33 8.34 -2.19
N PHE A 388 3.00 8.21 -2.29
CA PHE A 388 2.25 8.41 -3.54
C PHE A 388 1.05 9.36 -3.44
N GLY A 389 0.47 9.54 -2.24
CA GLY A 389 -0.70 10.38 -2.09
C GLY A 389 -1.23 10.48 -0.66
N ILE A 390 -2.12 11.45 -0.44
CA ILE A 390 -2.84 11.60 0.82
C ILE A 390 -4.20 10.94 0.67
N VAL A 391 -4.43 9.84 1.39
CA VAL A 391 -5.75 9.21 1.47
C VAL A 391 -6.67 10.06 2.35
N THR A 392 -7.70 10.66 1.77
CA THR A 392 -8.66 11.49 2.50
C THR A 392 -9.92 10.70 2.90
N THR A 393 -10.28 9.70 2.11
CA THR A 393 -11.38 8.75 2.39
C THR A 393 -10.92 7.32 2.16
N PHE A 394 -11.23 6.42 3.09
CA PHE A 394 -11.14 4.97 2.92
C PHE A 394 -12.54 4.38 2.73
N TYR A 395 -12.67 3.39 1.85
CA TYR A 395 -13.85 2.52 1.74
C TYR A 395 -13.43 1.12 2.17
N LEU A 396 -14.00 0.64 3.29
CA LEU A 396 -13.58 -0.62 3.92
C LEU A 396 -14.72 -1.64 3.90
N GLN A 397 -14.45 -2.87 3.45
CA GLN A 397 -15.41 -3.96 3.55
C GLN A 397 -15.43 -4.51 4.98
N THR A 398 -16.54 -4.34 5.69
CA THR A 398 -16.70 -4.90 7.04
C THR A 398 -17.30 -6.31 6.99
N SER A 399 -17.03 -7.11 8.03
CA SER A 399 -17.73 -8.36 8.33
C SER A 399 -18.78 -8.14 9.43
N PRO A 400 -19.81 -9.01 9.58
CA PRO A 400 -20.59 -9.05 10.82
C PRO A 400 -19.68 -9.33 12.00
N ALA A 401 -19.83 -8.61 13.12
CA ALA A 401 -19.09 -8.93 14.32
C ALA A 401 -19.57 -10.27 14.91
N PRO A 402 -18.66 -11.13 15.40
CA PRO A 402 -19.06 -12.33 16.13
C PRO A 402 -19.75 -11.93 17.44
N SER A 403 -20.75 -12.71 17.86
CA SER A 403 -21.43 -12.46 19.14
C SER A 403 -20.49 -12.58 20.35
N SER A 404 -19.45 -13.40 20.22
CA SER A 404 -18.38 -13.51 21.20
C SER A 404 -17.06 -14.00 20.60
N VAL A 405 -15.96 -13.73 21.30
CA VAL A 405 -14.60 -14.22 21.01
C VAL A 405 -14.06 -14.84 22.31
N THR A 406 -13.39 -15.99 22.21
CA THR A 406 -12.67 -16.56 23.35
C THR A 406 -11.33 -15.85 23.49
N TYR A 407 -11.16 -15.03 24.53
CA TYR A 407 -9.87 -14.49 24.94
C TYR A 407 -9.13 -15.50 25.82
N PHE A 408 -7.81 -15.61 25.64
CA PHE A 408 -6.95 -16.38 26.53
C PHE A 408 -5.66 -15.64 26.84
N GLN A 409 -5.12 -15.91 28.03
CA GLN A 409 -3.81 -15.45 28.49
C GLN A 409 -3.21 -16.49 29.41
N PHE A 410 -1.96 -16.87 29.16
CA PHE A 410 -1.15 -17.76 29.98
C PHE A 410 0.10 -17.00 30.42
N ASP A 411 0.22 -16.72 31.72
CA ASP A 411 1.47 -16.21 32.28
C ASP A 411 2.35 -17.41 32.62
N ILE A 412 3.54 -17.50 32.01
CA ILE A 412 4.38 -18.70 31.97
C ILE A 412 5.63 -18.45 32.82
N ASN A 413 5.66 -19.05 34.02
CA ASN A 413 6.67 -18.76 35.03
C ASN A 413 7.96 -19.54 34.81
N GLY A 414 9.10 -18.91 35.11
CA GLY A 414 10.40 -19.58 35.11
C GLY A 414 11.00 -19.86 33.74
N VAL A 415 10.49 -19.24 32.67
CA VAL A 415 11.05 -19.38 31.31
C VAL A 415 12.51 -18.93 31.25
N PHE A 416 12.86 -17.85 31.98
CA PHE A 416 14.23 -17.33 32.06
C PHE A 416 15.17 -18.14 32.97
N ASN A 417 14.68 -19.09 33.77
CA ASN A 417 15.48 -19.85 34.74
C ASN A 417 16.64 -20.63 34.10
N SER A 418 16.53 -20.96 32.81
CA SER A 418 17.66 -21.48 32.04
C SER A 418 17.49 -21.19 30.56
N LYS A 419 18.62 -21.09 29.85
CA LYS A 419 18.68 -21.02 28.38
C LYS A 419 17.87 -22.13 27.70
N ALA A 420 17.96 -23.35 28.23
CA ALA A 420 17.24 -24.50 27.70
C ALA A 420 15.72 -24.34 27.85
N THR A 421 15.25 -23.83 29.00
CA THR A 421 13.82 -23.54 29.23
C THR A 421 13.32 -22.46 28.28
N PHE A 422 14.04 -21.35 28.14
CA PHE A 422 13.69 -20.25 27.23
C PHE A 422 13.57 -20.73 25.78
N THR A 423 14.61 -21.40 25.26
CA THR A 423 14.65 -21.90 23.89
C THR A 423 13.58 -22.95 23.63
N ASN A 424 13.42 -23.95 24.51
CA ASN A 424 12.42 -25.01 24.31
C ASN A 424 10.98 -24.49 24.43
N THR A 425 10.71 -23.51 25.30
CA THR A 425 9.41 -22.84 25.42
C THR A 425 9.02 -22.20 24.09
N PHE A 426 9.91 -21.42 23.48
CA PHE A 426 9.63 -20.80 22.19
C PHE A 426 9.45 -21.82 21.05
N LEU A 427 10.36 -22.80 20.96
CA LEU A 427 10.31 -23.80 19.89
C LEU A 427 9.03 -24.64 19.94
N HIS A 428 8.58 -25.05 21.14
CA HIS A 428 7.29 -25.73 21.31
C HIS A 428 6.11 -24.88 20.82
N LEU A 429 6.09 -23.59 21.16
CA LEU A 429 5.04 -22.67 20.69
C LEU A 429 5.08 -22.47 19.17
N GLN A 430 6.27 -22.51 18.55
CA GLN A 430 6.44 -22.48 17.10
C GLN A 430 5.98 -23.78 16.41
N ASP A 431 6.25 -24.94 17.01
CA ASP A 431 5.77 -26.22 16.48
C ASP A 431 4.24 -26.30 16.55
N VAL A 432 3.62 -25.81 17.63
CA VAL A 432 2.15 -25.66 17.74
C VAL A 432 1.63 -24.67 16.70
N ALA A 433 2.29 -23.53 16.49
CA ALA A 433 1.91 -22.53 15.49
C ALA A 433 1.95 -23.05 14.04
N LYS A 434 2.83 -24.03 13.75
CA LYS A 434 2.93 -24.70 12.44
C LYS A 434 2.00 -25.93 12.31
N ASN A 435 1.39 -26.41 13.39
CA ASN A 435 0.59 -27.63 13.38
C ASN A 435 -0.86 -27.39 12.91
N ALA A 436 -1.14 -27.76 11.66
CA ALA A 436 -2.45 -27.59 11.01
C ALA A 436 -3.61 -28.42 11.63
N SER A 437 -3.32 -29.37 12.53
CA SER A 437 -4.34 -30.09 13.31
C SER A 437 -4.74 -29.36 14.59
N VAL A 438 -4.02 -28.30 14.98
CA VAL A 438 -4.22 -27.54 16.23
C VAL A 438 -4.55 -26.07 15.92
N VAL A 439 -3.80 -25.47 15.00
CA VAL A 439 -3.94 -24.07 14.60
C VAL A 439 -4.55 -24.00 13.20
N ASP A 440 -5.68 -23.30 13.10
CA ASP A 440 -6.28 -22.83 11.85
C ASP A 440 -6.41 -21.28 11.90
N ASN A 441 -7.17 -20.69 10.97
CA ASN A 441 -7.37 -19.23 10.91
C ASN A 441 -8.15 -18.63 12.11
N LYS A 442 -8.65 -19.44 13.06
CA LYS A 442 -9.41 -18.98 14.23
C LYS A 442 -8.54 -18.68 15.44
N VAL A 443 -7.32 -19.22 15.51
CA VAL A 443 -6.38 -18.94 16.61
C VAL A 443 -5.49 -17.76 16.20
N SER A 444 -5.23 -16.82 17.10
CA SER A 444 -4.10 -15.91 16.99
C SER A 444 -3.58 -15.56 18.38
N PHE A 445 -2.27 -15.47 18.56
CA PHE A 445 -1.66 -15.10 19.82
C PHE A 445 -0.37 -14.31 19.60
N GLY A 446 -0.02 -13.50 20.60
CA GLY A 446 1.31 -12.92 20.76
C GLY A 446 1.99 -13.49 22.00
N ILE A 447 3.31 -13.54 21.97
CA ILE A 447 4.17 -13.76 23.13
C ILE A 447 4.69 -12.40 23.56
N TYR A 448 4.57 -12.05 24.84
CA TYR A 448 5.16 -10.87 25.44
C TYR A 448 6.27 -11.29 26.43
N LEU A 449 7.40 -10.59 26.41
CA LEU A 449 8.46 -10.72 27.40
C LEU A 449 9.16 -9.38 27.65
N ASP A 450 9.74 -9.19 28.83
CA ASP A 450 10.41 -7.94 29.23
C ASP A 450 11.67 -8.15 30.08
N GLY A 451 12.34 -7.05 30.41
CA GLY A 451 13.51 -7.02 31.29
C GLY A 451 13.22 -7.39 32.76
N TYR A 452 11.95 -7.45 33.16
CA TYR A 452 11.53 -7.84 34.51
C TYR A 452 11.34 -9.36 34.66
N GLY A 453 11.58 -10.12 33.59
CA GLY A 453 11.44 -11.58 33.55
C GLY A 453 10.02 -12.07 33.28
N THR A 454 9.09 -11.18 32.89
CA THR A 454 7.76 -11.57 32.43
C THR A 454 7.89 -12.42 31.18
N TYR A 455 7.12 -13.50 31.08
CA TYR A 455 6.88 -14.21 29.83
C TYR A 455 5.41 -14.64 29.80
N SER A 456 4.62 -14.08 28.90
CA SER A 456 3.20 -14.40 28.77
C SER A 456 2.81 -14.63 27.32
N LEU A 457 1.74 -15.40 27.13
CA LEU A 457 1.14 -15.68 25.83
C LEU A 457 -0.35 -15.31 25.89
N SER A 458 -0.79 -14.38 25.05
CA SER A 458 -2.18 -13.93 25.02
C SER A 458 -2.75 -13.87 23.61
N GLY A 459 -4.06 -14.08 23.47
CA GLY A 459 -4.64 -14.20 22.15
C GLY A 459 -6.16 -14.32 22.10
N ALA A 460 -6.63 -14.59 20.88
CA ALA A 460 -8.03 -14.73 20.52
C ALA A 460 -8.27 -16.08 19.84
N TYR A 461 -9.40 -16.70 20.16
CA TYR A 461 -9.95 -17.84 19.46
C TYR A 461 -11.38 -17.54 18.97
N PHE A 462 -11.57 -17.62 17.65
CA PHE A 462 -12.87 -17.46 16.98
C PHE A 462 -13.69 -18.75 17.06
N GLY A 463 -14.00 -19.14 18.29
CA GLY A 463 -14.77 -20.34 18.67
C GLY A 463 -15.10 -20.31 20.16
N SER A 464 -15.69 -21.39 20.68
CA SER A 464 -16.12 -21.46 22.08
C SER A 464 -14.96 -21.79 23.03
N VAL A 465 -15.11 -21.38 24.29
CA VAL A 465 -14.17 -21.72 25.39
C VAL A 465 -13.98 -23.23 25.53
N ALA A 466 -15.04 -24.02 25.35
CA ALA A 466 -14.97 -25.48 25.42
C ALA A 466 -14.16 -26.10 24.26
N ASP A 467 -14.31 -25.56 23.05
CA ASP A 467 -13.58 -26.00 21.86
C ASP A 467 -12.09 -25.61 21.95
N PHE A 468 -11.78 -24.39 22.43
CA PHE A 468 -10.42 -23.96 22.74
C PHE A 468 -9.75 -24.84 23.81
N ASN A 469 -10.45 -25.08 24.93
CA ASN A 469 -9.94 -25.87 26.05
C ASN A 469 -9.69 -27.34 25.71
N SER A 470 -10.39 -27.90 24.72
CA SER A 470 -10.25 -29.31 24.32
C SER A 470 -9.24 -29.53 23.19
N LYS A 471 -8.99 -28.54 22.33
CA LYS A 471 -8.12 -28.68 21.16
C LYS A 471 -6.81 -27.88 21.23
N VAL A 472 -6.89 -26.59 21.55
CA VAL A 472 -5.78 -25.65 21.35
C VAL A 472 -4.98 -25.46 22.64
N LYS A 473 -5.67 -25.24 23.78
CA LYS A 473 -5.04 -25.06 25.09
C LYS A 473 -4.14 -26.23 25.50
N PRO A 474 -4.53 -27.52 25.35
CA PRO A 474 -3.70 -28.62 25.79
C PRO A 474 -2.35 -28.63 25.07
N GLU A 475 -2.34 -28.43 23.75
CA GLU A 475 -1.13 -28.41 22.96
C GLU A 475 -0.27 -27.16 23.22
N LEU A 476 -0.87 -25.98 23.37
CA LEU A 476 -0.12 -24.79 23.77
C LEU A 476 0.63 -25.00 25.11
N LEU A 477 0.01 -25.67 26.09
CA LEU A 477 0.57 -25.85 27.43
C LEU A 477 1.43 -27.12 27.62
N ARG A 478 1.38 -28.10 26.70
CA ARG A 478 1.84 -29.49 26.91
C ARG A 478 3.27 -29.67 27.44
N THR A 479 4.19 -28.76 27.14
CA THR A 479 5.60 -28.85 27.56
C THR A 479 6.11 -27.59 28.28
N LEU A 480 5.22 -26.62 28.53
CA LEU A 480 5.59 -25.35 29.15
C LEU A 480 5.87 -25.53 30.64
N PRO A 481 6.72 -24.68 31.26
CA PRO A 481 6.83 -24.60 32.71
C PRO A 481 5.54 -24.02 33.32
N SER A 482 5.49 -23.93 34.65
CA SER A 482 4.27 -23.59 35.41
C SER A 482 3.54 -22.35 34.88
N SER A 483 2.31 -22.52 34.41
CA SER A 483 1.50 -21.46 33.81
C SER A 483 0.22 -21.18 34.61
N THR A 484 -0.22 -19.92 34.66
CA THR A 484 -1.54 -19.52 35.20
C THR A 484 -2.49 -19.20 34.05
N PRO A 485 -3.44 -20.09 33.68
CA PRO A 485 -4.23 -19.90 32.47
C PRO A 485 -5.58 -19.21 32.71
N THR A 486 -5.74 -18.02 32.13
CA THR A 486 -7.04 -17.35 31.95
C THR A 486 -7.61 -17.72 30.58
N VAL A 487 -8.88 -18.15 30.54
CA VAL A 487 -9.66 -18.36 29.31
C VAL A 487 -11.09 -17.89 29.55
N THR A 488 -11.60 -16.96 28.76
CA THR A 488 -12.94 -16.39 28.93
C THR A 488 -13.61 -16.09 27.59
N SER A 489 -14.93 -16.15 27.55
CA SER A 489 -15.71 -15.62 26.44
C SER A 489 -15.97 -14.13 26.69
N LEU A 490 -15.75 -13.28 25.70
CA LEU A 490 -16.06 -11.85 25.73
C LEU A 490 -16.98 -11.51 24.55
N SER A 491 -17.82 -10.48 24.67
CA SER A 491 -18.46 -9.92 23.47
C SER A 491 -17.40 -9.34 22.54
N TRP A 492 -17.72 -9.13 21.25
CA TRP A 492 -16.76 -8.51 20.33
C TRP A 492 -16.26 -7.14 20.82
N TYR A 493 -17.14 -6.30 21.37
CA TYR A 493 -16.76 -4.99 21.88
C TYR A 493 -15.88 -5.10 23.14
N ASP A 494 -16.27 -5.96 24.09
CA ASP A 494 -15.48 -6.18 25.32
C ASP A 494 -14.11 -6.82 25.02
N PHE A 495 -14.04 -7.66 23.99
CA PHE A 495 -12.77 -8.20 23.48
C PHE A 495 -11.87 -7.07 22.97
N LEU A 496 -12.39 -6.16 22.13
CA LEU A 496 -11.61 -5.02 21.64
C LEU A 496 -11.15 -4.10 22.78
N VAL A 497 -12.02 -3.81 23.76
CA VAL A 497 -11.64 -3.05 24.96
C VAL A 497 -10.54 -3.80 25.74
N LYS A 498 -10.71 -5.11 25.98
CA LYS A 498 -9.74 -5.94 26.72
C LYS A 498 -8.35 -5.96 26.06
N VAL A 499 -8.26 -6.09 24.74
CA VAL A 499 -6.95 -6.13 24.04
C VAL A 499 -6.35 -4.76 23.80
N SER A 500 -7.14 -3.69 23.91
CA SER A 500 -6.63 -2.31 23.83
C SER A 500 -5.86 -1.87 25.08
N GLY A 501 -6.10 -2.51 26.23
CA GLY A 501 -5.59 -2.08 27.54
C GLY A 501 -6.37 -0.92 28.17
N GLU A 502 -7.32 -0.32 27.45
CA GLU A 502 -8.08 0.86 27.88
C GLU A 502 -9.42 0.49 28.53
N SER A 503 -10.05 1.46 29.20
CA SER A 503 -11.43 1.32 29.71
C SER A 503 -12.51 1.57 28.65
N THR A 504 -12.14 2.11 27.48
CA THR A 504 -13.05 2.38 26.35
C THR A 504 -12.28 2.46 25.03
N LEU A 505 -12.96 2.24 23.92
CA LEU A 505 -12.40 2.46 22.57
C LEU A 505 -12.44 3.94 22.16
N LYS A 506 -13.26 4.78 22.80
CA LYS A 506 -13.43 6.18 22.37
C LYS A 506 -12.19 7.01 22.66
N THR A 507 -11.78 7.81 21.67
CA THR A 507 -10.62 8.71 21.74
C THR A 507 -10.97 10.11 21.26
N SER A 508 -10.34 11.12 21.87
CA SER A 508 -10.54 12.51 21.50
C SER A 508 -10.15 12.78 20.04
N VAL A 509 -11.03 13.47 19.31
CA VAL A 509 -10.79 13.88 17.91
C VAL A 509 -9.68 14.94 17.85
N THR A 510 -9.79 15.97 18.70
CA THR A 510 -8.80 17.02 18.92
C THR A 510 -8.19 16.90 20.32
N GLY A 511 -7.02 17.50 20.55
CA GLY A 511 -6.38 17.50 21.89
C GLY A 511 -5.93 16.13 22.39
N TYR A 512 -5.72 15.15 21.50
CA TYR A 512 -5.14 13.86 21.84
C TYR A 512 -3.62 14.01 22.05
N ASP A 513 -3.16 13.80 23.29
CA ASP A 513 -1.82 14.15 23.80
C ASP A 513 -1.12 12.91 24.41
N LEU A 514 -1.32 11.71 23.85
CA LEU A 514 -0.58 10.51 24.29
C LEU A 514 0.83 10.52 23.68
N HIS A 515 1.82 10.34 24.54
CA HIS A 515 3.24 10.46 24.24
C HIS A 515 4.05 9.37 24.94
N ASP A 516 5.18 8.99 24.33
CA ASP A 516 6.18 8.08 24.90
C ASP A 516 7.59 8.51 24.45
N GLU A 517 8.65 8.11 25.17
CA GLU A 517 10.05 8.36 24.78
C GLU A 517 10.78 7.04 24.57
N PHE A 518 11.00 6.66 23.30
CA PHE A 518 11.42 5.29 23.01
C PHE A 518 12.25 5.14 21.74
N PHE A 519 12.86 3.96 21.64
CA PHE A 519 13.36 3.41 20.40
C PHE A 519 12.79 2.02 20.16
N ALA A 520 12.44 1.73 18.92
CA ALA A 520 11.85 0.45 18.55
C ALA A 520 12.39 -0.02 17.20
N LYS A 521 12.46 -1.33 17.05
CA LYS A 521 12.78 -2.03 15.81
C LYS A 521 11.80 -3.19 15.64
N SER A 522 11.81 -3.79 14.46
CA SER A 522 11.06 -5.01 14.18
C SER A 522 11.91 -6.05 13.44
N VAL A 523 11.45 -7.30 13.44
CA VAL A 523 11.99 -8.40 12.64
C VAL A 523 10.80 -9.21 12.12
N THR A 524 10.74 -9.47 10.82
CA THR A 524 9.77 -10.41 10.23
C THR A 524 10.49 -11.70 9.85
N VAL A 525 9.88 -12.83 10.17
CA VAL A 525 10.49 -14.16 10.08
C VAL A 525 9.70 -15.03 9.10
N PRO A 526 10.26 -15.43 7.96
CA PRO A 526 9.60 -16.30 6.98
C PRO A 526 9.09 -17.61 7.58
N GLU A 527 7.93 -18.08 7.11
CA GLU A 527 7.27 -19.29 7.63
C GLU A 527 8.02 -20.58 7.29
N SER A 528 8.69 -20.61 6.13
CA SER A 528 9.63 -21.67 5.74
C SER A 528 10.71 -21.89 6.79
N ASP A 529 11.20 -20.80 7.39
CA ASP A 529 12.41 -20.78 8.19
C ASP A 529 12.08 -20.90 9.69
N GLY A 530 11.19 -20.03 10.19
CA GLY A 530 10.99 -19.84 11.62
C GLY A 530 12.25 -19.34 12.34
N LEU A 531 12.27 -19.38 13.67
CA LEU A 531 13.48 -19.16 14.47
C LEU A 531 14.05 -20.50 14.95
N THR A 532 15.37 -20.64 14.87
CA THR A 532 16.08 -21.85 15.31
C THR A 532 16.46 -21.83 16.80
N ALA A 533 16.84 -22.99 17.34
CA ALA A 533 17.41 -23.10 18.68
C ALA A 533 18.66 -22.21 18.86
N THR A 534 19.52 -22.11 17.84
CA THR A 534 20.70 -21.22 17.84
C THR A 534 20.28 -19.76 18.02
N THR A 535 19.22 -19.35 17.33
CA THR A 535 18.67 -17.98 17.39
C THR A 535 18.09 -17.66 18.76
N MET A 536 17.30 -18.57 19.33
CA MET A 536 16.72 -18.35 20.67
C MET A 536 17.78 -18.41 21.78
N ASN A 537 18.81 -19.24 21.62
CA ASN A 537 19.97 -19.26 22.52
C ASN A 537 20.75 -17.93 22.47
N ALA A 538 21.01 -17.40 21.28
CA ALA A 538 21.69 -16.12 21.10
C ALA A 538 20.86 -14.95 21.64
N LEU A 539 19.54 -14.98 21.45
CA LEU A 539 18.62 -14.01 22.06
C LEU A 539 18.68 -14.09 23.59
N TYR A 540 18.58 -15.29 24.19
CA TYR A 540 18.70 -15.46 25.64
C TYR A 540 20.02 -14.91 26.18
N ASP A 541 21.14 -15.26 25.57
CA ASP A 541 22.46 -14.76 25.99
C ASP A 541 22.53 -13.23 25.93
N TYR A 542 21.96 -12.63 24.88
CA TYR A 542 21.94 -11.19 24.73
C TYR A 542 21.01 -10.48 25.73
N LEU A 543 19.81 -11.04 26.00
CA LEU A 543 18.88 -10.46 26.97
C LEU A 543 19.45 -10.41 28.38
N ASN A 544 20.28 -11.39 28.76
CA ASN A 544 21.00 -11.38 30.05
C ASN A 544 22.09 -10.28 30.16
N THR A 545 22.33 -9.48 29.10
CA THR A 545 23.24 -8.32 29.13
C THR A 545 22.52 -6.98 29.33
N ALA A 546 21.19 -6.97 29.54
CA ALA A 546 20.39 -5.75 29.62
C ALA A 546 20.82 -4.76 30.72
N GLY A 547 21.27 -5.27 31.88
CA GLY A 547 21.48 -4.43 33.06
C GLY A 547 20.18 -3.73 33.46
N ASP A 548 20.23 -2.40 33.60
CA ASP A 548 19.07 -1.56 33.97
C ASP A 548 18.27 -1.05 32.75
N VAL A 549 18.51 -1.57 31.53
CA VAL A 549 17.74 -1.14 30.35
C VAL A 549 16.31 -1.67 30.44
N GLU A 550 15.33 -0.75 30.42
CA GLU A 550 13.92 -1.11 30.33
C GLU A 550 13.50 -1.38 28.88
N TYR A 551 12.96 -2.57 28.62
CA TYR A 551 12.54 -3.02 27.30
C TYR A 551 11.41 -4.06 27.39
N PHE A 552 10.70 -4.22 26.28
CA PHE A 552 9.87 -5.39 26.01
C PHE A 552 10.05 -5.91 24.58
N ILE A 553 9.67 -7.18 24.37
CA ILE A 553 9.53 -7.81 23.07
C ILE A 553 8.13 -8.38 22.95
N ILE A 554 7.46 -8.10 21.83
CA ILE A 554 6.24 -8.81 21.41
C ILE A 554 6.56 -9.65 20.18
N ILE A 555 6.28 -10.95 20.21
CA ILE A 555 6.40 -11.88 19.09
C ILE A 555 4.99 -12.32 18.67
N ASN A 556 4.47 -11.76 17.58
CA ASN A 556 3.11 -12.00 17.12
C ASN A 556 3.03 -13.15 16.11
N LEU A 557 2.14 -14.12 16.35
CA LEU A 557 1.82 -15.14 15.36
C LEU A 557 1.05 -14.50 14.19
N TYR A 558 1.65 -14.61 13.02
CA TYR A 558 1.27 -13.90 11.81
C TYR A 558 0.79 -14.88 10.73
N GLY A 559 1.68 -15.75 10.28
CA GLY A 559 1.42 -16.82 9.30
C GLY A 559 0.92 -18.10 9.94
N GLY A 560 1.39 -19.23 9.44
CA GLY A 560 0.95 -20.56 9.88
C GLY A 560 -0.37 -20.99 9.26
N PRO A 561 -0.79 -22.24 9.47
CA PRO A 561 -1.91 -22.85 8.76
C PRO A 561 -3.19 -22.02 8.82
N GLY A 562 -3.80 -21.83 7.65
CA GLY A 562 -5.05 -21.11 7.45
C GLY A 562 -4.97 -19.58 7.53
N SER A 563 -3.84 -18.96 7.92
CA SER A 563 -3.76 -17.50 8.11
C SER A 563 -4.24 -16.73 6.88
N LYS A 564 -5.21 -15.84 7.07
CA LYS A 564 -5.71 -15.00 5.97
C LYS A 564 -4.68 -14.00 5.47
N ILE A 565 -3.70 -13.60 6.28
CA ILE A 565 -2.66 -12.65 5.86
C ILE A 565 -1.84 -13.24 4.70
N ASN A 566 -1.49 -14.52 4.82
CA ASN A 566 -0.70 -15.31 3.87
C ASN A 566 -1.55 -15.85 2.71
N SER A 567 -2.87 -15.55 2.68
CA SER A 567 -3.77 -15.87 1.55
C SER A 567 -3.76 -14.81 0.43
N LYS A 568 -2.89 -13.80 0.56
CA LYS A 568 -2.63 -12.72 -0.40
C LYS A 568 -1.14 -12.65 -0.69
N ASP A 569 -0.79 -12.16 -1.88
CA ASP A 569 0.59 -12.00 -2.33
C ASP A 569 0.92 -10.53 -2.65
N SER A 570 2.13 -10.30 -3.16
CA SER A 570 2.63 -8.98 -3.57
C SER A 570 1.92 -8.38 -4.80
N SER A 571 1.03 -9.12 -5.49
CA SER A 571 0.20 -8.55 -6.56
C SER A 571 -1.01 -7.80 -6.01
N PHE A 572 -1.51 -8.19 -4.82
CA PHE A 572 -2.68 -7.60 -4.17
C PHE A 572 -2.39 -6.28 -3.44
N ALA A 573 -1.17 -6.14 -2.92
CA ALA A 573 -0.73 -5.05 -2.05
C ALA A 573 0.78 -4.82 -2.18
N ALA A 574 1.23 -3.57 -1.99
CA ALA A 574 2.66 -3.22 -1.90
C ALA A 574 3.28 -3.60 -0.55
N TYR A 575 3.06 -4.84 -0.12
CA TYR A 575 3.37 -5.33 1.23
C TYR A 575 4.18 -6.63 1.15
N ASN A 576 5.37 -6.66 1.75
CA ASN A 576 6.33 -7.75 1.57
C ASN A 576 6.08 -8.96 2.48
N ASP A 577 5.74 -8.75 3.75
CA ASP A 577 5.71 -9.81 4.79
C ASP A 577 4.49 -10.75 4.69
N ARG A 578 4.12 -11.18 3.48
CA ARG A 578 2.99 -12.08 3.22
C ARG A 578 3.29 -13.54 3.52
N ASP A 579 4.55 -13.90 3.66
CA ASP A 579 5.05 -15.25 3.95
C ASP A 579 5.58 -15.40 5.39
N SER A 580 5.45 -14.36 6.22
CA SER A 580 6.00 -14.36 7.58
C SER A 580 5.17 -15.19 8.54
N LEU A 581 5.82 -16.01 9.37
CA LEU A 581 5.22 -16.69 10.51
C LEU A 581 5.18 -15.81 11.75
N TRP A 582 6.28 -15.09 12.01
CA TRP A 582 6.41 -14.21 13.17
C TRP A 582 6.69 -12.78 12.74
N VAL A 583 6.07 -11.83 13.46
CA VAL A 583 6.46 -10.42 13.44
C VAL A 583 6.84 -10.03 14.86
N LEU A 584 8.10 -9.65 15.04
CA LEU A 584 8.64 -9.19 16.31
C LEU A 584 8.62 -7.67 16.38
N GLN A 585 8.25 -7.14 17.53
CA GLN A 585 8.44 -5.77 17.94
C GLN A 585 9.42 -5.76 19.12
N ASN A 586 10.57 -5.12 18.95
CA ASN A 586 11.57 -4.95 20.00
C ASN A 586 11.53 -3.48 20.40
N TYR A 587 11.19 -3.18 21.65
CA TYR A 587 10.89 -1.83 22.12
C TYR A 587 11.67 -1.53 23.39
N GLY A 588 12.28 -0.35 23.47
CA GLY A 588 13.04 0.09 24.62
C GLY A 588 12.76 1.55 24.96
N TYR A 589 12.73 1.84 26.26
CA TYR A 589 12.40 3.16 26.77
C TYR A 589 13.67 4.03 26.91
N THR A 590 13.49 5.33 26.77
CA THR A 590 14.55 6.37 26.80
C THR A 590 15.63 6.21 25.72
N ALA A 591 16.49 7.22 25.59
CA ALA A 591 17.68 7.16 24.73
C ALA A 591 18.67 6.03 25.07
N ASN A 592 18.73 5.55 26.31
CA ASN A 592 19.71 4.54 26.74
C ASN A 592 19.45 3.15 26.14
N SER A 593 18.21 2.88 25.70
CA SER A 593 17.84 1.58 25.13
C SER A 593 18.33 1.35 23.69
N VAL A 594 18.75 2.41 22.97
CA VAL A 594 18.98 2.35 21.51
C VAL A 594 19.94 1.23 21.10
N ASP A 595 21.12 1.19 21.72
CA ASP A 595 22.12 0.16 21.43
C ASP A 595 21.66 -1.23 21.88
N PHE A 596 20.90 -1.30 22.98
CA PHE A 596 20.37 -2.57 23.47
C PHE A 596 19.38 -3.18 22.48
N ILE A 597 18.37 -2.42 22.02
CA ILE A 597 17.38 -2.87 21.03
C ILE A 597 18.04 -3.18 19.67
N ASN A 598 19.05 -2.39 19.25
CA ASN A 598 19.87 -2.74 18.10
C ASN A 598 20.53 -4.12 18.27
N GLY A 599 21.06 -4.42 19.45
CA GLY A 599 21.64 -5.72 19.76
C GLY A 599 20.62 -6.87 19.82
N ILE A 600 19.37 -6.65 20.26
CA ILE A 600 18.30 -7.66 20.17
C ILE A 600 18.08 -8.08 18.70
N ASN A 601 17.90 -7.10 17.80
CA ASN A 601 17.78 -7.36 16.36
C ASN A 601 19.00 -8.10 15.80
N ASN A 602 20.21 -7.73 16.23
CA ASN A 602 21.45 -8.37 15.82
C ASN A 602 21.56 -9.82 16.32
N ALA A 603 21.18 -10.10 17.57
CA ALA A 603 21.23 -11.44 18.18
C ALA A 603 20.31 -12.42 17.44
N ILE A 604 19.14 -11.95 16.98
CA ILE A 604 18.22 -12.72 16.14
C ILE A 604 18.80 -12.91 14.74
N THR A 605 19.09 -11.82 14.03
CA THR A 605 19.41 -11.88 12.59
C THR A 605 20.77 -12.50 12.29
N LYS A 606 21.80 -12.27 13.12
CA LYS A 606 23.16 -12.80 12.90
C LYS A 606 23.31 -14.26 13.31
N ALA A 607 22.44 -14.78 14.18
CA ALA A 607 22.45 -16.19 14.58
C ALA A 607 21.87 -17.13 13.52
N GLN A 608 21.21 -16.58 12.49
CA GLN A 608 20.54 -17.33 11.43
C GLN A 608 20.80 -16.70 10.04
N PRO A 609 22.07 -16.58 9.62
CA PRO A 609 22.47 -15.76 8.47
C PRO A 609 21.97 -16.26 7.11
N GLN A 610 21.45 -17.49 7.04
CA GLN A 610 20.79 -18.03 5.85
C GLN A 610 19.37 -17.53 5.63
N THR A 611 18.73 -16.94 6.65
CA THR A 611 17.34 -16.48 6.59
C THR A 611 17.27 -15.03 6.13
N THR A 612 16.42 -14.77 5.14
CA THR A 612 16.11 -13.41 4.68
C THR A 612 15.06 -12.80 5.60
N PHE A 613 15.50 -12.22 6.71
CA PHE A 613 14.63 -11.46 7.60
C PHE A 613 14.18 -10.13 6.96
N GLY A 614 12.93 -9.75 7.17
CA GLY A 614 12.42 -8.41 6.86
C GLY A 614 12.19 -7.58 8.13
N ALA A 615 11.48 -6.47 7.98
CA ALA A 615 11.03 -5.62 9.09
C ALA A 615 9.61 -5.10 8.80
N TYR A 616 8.87 -4.75 9.85
CA TYR A 616 7.47 -4.32 9.74
C TYR A 616 7.34 -2.79 9.76
N LEU A 617 6.84 -2.21 8.68
CA LEU A 617 6.87 -0.76 8.44
C LEU A 617 6.01 0.08 9.44
N ASN A 618 4.95 -0.49 10.02
CA ASN A 618 4.22 0.19 11.10
C ASN A 618 5.08 0.36 12.39
N TYR A 619 6.13 -0.43 12.56
CA TYR A 619 7.17 -0.26 13.59
C TYR A 619 8.45 0.30 12.94
N VAL A 620 8.30 1.44 12.26
CA VAL A 620 9.36 2.09 11.49
C VAL A 620 10.58 2.42 12.33
N ASP A 621 11.76 2.06 11.82
CA ASP A 621 13.05 2.23 12.46
C ASP A 621 13.82 3.39 11.80
N PRO A 622 13.94 4.55 12.47
CA PRO A 622 14.59 5.75 11.93
C PRO A 622 16.12 5.62 11.81
N THR A 623 16.75 4.52 12.26
CA THR A 623 18.20 4.31 12.15
C THR A 623 18.62 3.67 10.83
N LEU A 624 17.67 3.13 10.06
CA LEU A 624 17.94 2.59 8.72
C LEU A 624 18.08 3.72 7.71
N ASP A 625 19.11 3.66 6.86
CA ASP A 625 19.16 4.47 5.65
C ASP A 625 18.04 4.05 4.67
N ALA A 626 17.71 4.91 3.71
CA ALA A 626 16.60 4.68 2.79
C ALA A 626 16.74 3.35 2.03
N ALA A 627 17.93 3.02 1.51
CA ALA A 627 18.15 1.80 0.75
C ALA A 627 17.96 0.53 1.60
N THR A 628 18.44 0.54 2.85
CA THR A 628 18.27 -0.55 3.81
C THR A 628 16.80 -0.68 4.20
N ALA A 629 16.14 0.43 4.53
CA ALA A 629 14.70 0.48 4.83
C ALA A 629 13.88 -0.08 3.67
N HIS A 630 14.12 0.35 2.44
CA HIS A 630 13.43 -0.15 1.25
C HIS A 630 13.59 -1.66 1.08
N LYS A 631 14.79 -2.18 1.32
CA LYS A 631 15.07 -3.61 1.23
C LYS A 631 14.33 -4.42 2.31
N VAL A 632 14.30 -3.98 3.57
CA VAL A 632 13.67 -4.76 4.65
C VAL A 632 12.15 -4.61 4.71
N TYR A 633 11.59 -3.48 4.27
CA TYR A 633 10.14 -3.23 4.29
C TYR A 633 9.42 -3.69 3.01
N TYR A 634 10.09 -3.65 1.85
CA TYR A 634 9.46 -3.97 0.57
C TYR A 634 10.14 -5.13 -0.18
N GLY A 635 11.43 -5.36 0.03
CA GLY A 635 12.20 -6.26 -0.82
C GLY A 635 12.38 -5.74 -2.25
N ASP A 636 13.33 -6.31 -2.98
CA ASP A 636 13.80 -5.74 -4.25
C ASP A 636 12.70 -5.65 -5.32
N ALA A 637 11.78 -6.62 -5.38
CA ALA A 637 10.74 -6.69 -6.40
C ALA A 637 9.61 -5.66 -6.22
N ILE A 638 9.07 -5.53 -4.99
CA ILE A 638 8.03 -4.53 -4.69
C ILE A 638 8.65 -3.14 -4.77
N TYR A 639 9.87 -2.95 -4.22
CA TYR A 639 10.57 -1.68 -4.30
C TYR A 639 10.80 -1.23 -5.74
N ALA A 640 11.23 -2.11 -6.64
CA ALA A 640 11.42 -1.77 -8.06
C ALA A 640 10.13 -1.26 -8.72
N ARG A 641 8.98 -1.88 -8.43
CA ARG A 641 7.67 -1.43 -8.93
C ARG A 641 7.25 -0.09 -8.31
N LEU A 642 7.42 0.07 -6.99
CA LEU A 642 7.15 1.32 -6.27
C LEU A 642 8.00 2.48 -6.81
N ALA A 643 9.30 2.28 -6.99
CA ALA A 643 10.22 3.29 -7.52
C ALA A 643 9.91 3.66 -8.98
N ALA A 644 9.45 2.71 -9.80
CA ALA A 644 8.98 2.98 -11.16
C ALA A 644 7.67 3.79 -11.19
N LEU A 645 6.74 3.51 -10.26
CA LEU A 645 5.49 4.26 -10.09
C LEU A 645 5.75 5.68 -9.55
N LYS A 646 6.65 5.83 -8.57
CA LYS A 646 6.99 7.10 -7.93
C LYS A 646 7.45 8.14 -8.96
N LYS A 647 8.31 7.73 -9.89
CA LYS A 647 8.80 8.56 -11.01
C LYS A 647 7.70 9.05 -11.94
N GLN A 648 6.56 8.35 -12.02
CA GLN A 648 5.43 8.74 -12.87
C GLN A 648 4.48 9.72 -12.16
N VAL A 649 4.18 9.47 -10.88
CA VAL A 649 3.08 10.16 -10.18
C VAL A 649 3.54 11.23 -9.18
N ASP A 650 4.81 11.18 -8.76
CA ASP A 650 5.44 12.23 -7.96
C ASP A 650 6.95 12.40 -8.32
N PRO A 651 7.26 12.86 -9.55
CA PRO A 651 8.64 13.04 -10.02
C PRO A 651 9.41 14.13 -9.27
N GLN A 652 8.72 15.02 -8.53
CA GLN A 652 9.34 16.07 -7.72
C GLN A 652 9.56 15.63 -6.25
N SER A 653 9.12 14.41 -5.90
CA SER A 653 9.08 13.91 -4.51
C SER A 653 8.43 14.92 -3.57
N VAL A 654 7.24 15.42 -3.92
CA VAL A 654 6.40 16.27 -3.07
C VAL A 654 6.09 15.53 -1.77
N PHE A 655 5.64 14.28 -1.86
CA PHE A 655 5.51 13.39 -0.71
C PHE A 655 6.87 12.77 -0.39
N TRP A 656 7.46 13.16 0.74
CA TRP A 656 8.81 12.75 1.11
C TRP A 656 8.98 12.71 2.63
N ASN A 657 9.69 11.69 3.08
CA ASN A 657 10.30 11.55 4.39
C ASN A 657 11.65 10.81 4.20
N PRO A 658 12.52 10.70 5.22
CA PRO A 658 13.85 10.06 5.09
C PRO A 658 13.89 8.63 4.56
N GLN A 659 12.76 7.90 4.55
CA GLN A 659 12.66 6.51 4.05
C GLN A 659 11.56 6.35 2.99
N ALA A 660 10.96 7.44 2.49
CA ALA A 660 9.99 7.40 1.40
C ALA A 660 10.59 6.73 0.14
N ILE A 661 9.73 6.22 -0.73
CA ILE A 661 10.16 5.65 -2.01
C ILE A 661 10.85 6.75 -2.84
N GLY A 662 12.11 6.52 -3.21
CA GLY A 662 12.94 7.50 -3.93
C GLY A 662 13.53 8.62 -3.05
N ALA A 663 13.61 8.43 -1.73
CA ALA A 663 14.29 9.32 -0.80
C ALA A 663 15.82 9.35 -0.98
#